data_AF-F8N7C9-F1
#
_entry.id   AF-F8N7C9-F1
#
_cell.length_a   1.000
_cell.length_b   1.000
_cell.length_c   1.000
_cell.angle_alpha   90.00
_cell.angle_beta   90.00
_cell.angle_gamma   90.00
#
_symmetry.space_group_name_H-M   'P 1'
#
loop_
_entity.id
_entity.type
_entity.pdbx_description
1 polymer ?
#
loop_
_entity_poly.entity_id
_entity_poly.type
_entity_poly.pdbx_seq_one_letter_code
_entity_poly.pdbx_strand_id
1 'polypeptide(L)'
;MISQRIIVVAIAAPLTLTAQASAKTIESVAPVKINCPVGEVPQLPNRVWVTYKNGSSEWRQVRWMNAPLSTEQAEADSAIHPMGSSYELKGYIIGDETTDNGYPITAKIKVVSMPANEEKKEIAQTFPLSDVTINGDNRLTHNRDEAIAAICSWDVTQQLYNYRDTYNMSTEGYKVADGWDSPDTKLKGHGSGHYMSAIAQAYAVTKDPQQKAILKKNITRMVNELRACQEKTFVWNDSLGRYWEARDFAPESELKNMKGTWAAFDEYKKHPEKYGYGYINAIPSQHCALIEMYRPYNNSDWVWAPYYTIHKELAGLIDIATLFDDKEVAAKALLIAKDMGLWVWNRMHYRTYVKADGTQEERRAKPGNRYEMWDMYIAGEVGGMQESLSRLSEMVSNSTDKARLLEAAQCFDAPKFYEPLAKNIDDIRTRHANQHIPMIVGALRSYKSNHDIHYYNVADNFWHLVQGRYMYATGGVGNGEMFRQPYTQVLSMATNGMQEGEAMANPNLNETCCTYNLLKLTKDLNVYNPDDAELMDYYERGLYNQIVGSLDPDHYAVTYQYAVGLNATKPFGNETPQSTCCGGTGSENHTKYQQAAYFHNDSTLWVCLYMPTTLQWRDKGITLEQDCTWPAQRSVIRLTKGEGNFTLKLRVPYWATRGFEILLNGKPVQHHYQPSSYVTISGHHWTVSDRLEIIMPFSTHIEYGADKLPAKVASADGIPLKSAWTGVVMYGPLCMTGTNATTWKQATLNISDINAKGKTLVLNNTKAPSLSINGMTFLPDYYRNENSTHYYRLVDSGTTTKKTKVVDFTELKSLLDIAGERVSEKNAWAPHGYERLQQAMTDAQSVVKKGKKNVSANEVETVAASLNKAINTMRPSNLAEMEDLQPLSAVLRRAGTPDDSSSRALKDAVAYGKMVMRYVTDGSGTKDMINNAVKRLKTAIGQ
;
A
#
# COMPACT_ATOMS: atom_id res chain seq x y z
N MET A 1 62.35 33.00 10.18
CA MET A 1 61.32 33.71 10.97
C MET A 1 59.94 33.34 10.45
N ILE A 2 59.38 32.19 10.89
CA ILE A 2 57.94 31.88 10.80
C ILE A 2 57.65 31.03 12.04
N SER A 3 56.86 31.57 12.97
CA SER A 3 56.49 30.94 14.23
C SER A 3 55.29 30.03 14.03
N GLN A 4 55.47 28.74 14.30
CA GLN A 4 54.37 27.81 14.54
C GLN A 4 53.63 28.21 15.82
N ARG A 5 52.29 28.27 15.77
CA ARG A 5 51.43 28.25 16.95
C ARG A 5 50.47 27.07 16.79
N ILE A 6 50.75 26.03 17.56
CA ILE A 6 49.86 24.90 17.82
C ILE A 6 48.75 25.41 18.74
N ILE A 7 47.51 25.43 18.26
CA ILE A 7 46.33 25.64 19.10
C ILE A 7 45.83 24.24 19.50
N VAL A 8 46.10 23.88 20.76
CA VAL A 8 45.48 22.74 21.43
C VAL A 8 44.06 23.15 21.80
N VAL A 9 43.07 22.64 21.08
CA VAL A 9 41.66 22.71 21.51
C VAL A 9 41.42 21.55 22.45
N ALA A 10 41.23 21.85 23.74
CA ALA A 10 40.85 20.90 24.75
C ALA A 10 39.47 20.32 24.40
N ILE A 11 39.44 19.06 23.98
CA ILE A 11 38.23 18.26 23.86
C ILE A 11 37.77 17.98 25.29
N ALA A 12 36.71 18.66 25.74
CA ALA A 12 36.01 18.28 26.95
C ALA A 12 35.46 16.86 26.76
N ALA A 13 36.00 15.91 27.53
CA ALA A 13 35.56 14.53 27.53
C ALA A 13 34.05 14.46 27.85
N PRO A 14 33.23 13.74 27.07
CA PRO A 14 31.86 13.49 27.47
C PRO A 14 31.89 12.60 28.71
N LEU A 15 31.16 12.99 29.77
CA LEU A 15 30.94 12.18 30.95
C LEU A 15 30.49 10.77 30.53
N THR A 16 31.37 9.79 30.68
CA THR A 16 31.10 8.38 30.45
C THR A 16 30.22 7.86 31.58
N LEU A 17 28.91 7.98 31.43
CA LEU A 17 27.94 7.14 32.14
C LEU A 17 27.99 5.74 31.51
N THR A 18 28.79 4.87 32.12
CA THR A 18 28.84 3.42 31.90
C THR A 18 27.57 2.79 32.45
N ALA A 19 26.46 2.89 31.71
CA ALA A 19 25.30 2.04 31.93
C ALA A 19 25.47 0.77 31.07
N GLN A 20 25.79 -0.35 31.71
CA GLN A 20 25.55 -1.68 31.14
C GLN A 20 24.08 -1.74 30.70
N ALA A 21 23.82 -2.26 29.50
CA ALA A 21 22.47 -2.45 28.98
C ALA A 21 21.75 -3.54 29.79
N SER A 22 21.18 -3.17 30.94
CA SER A 22 20.25 -4.02 31.66
C SER A 22 18.96 -4.20 30.84
N ALA A 23 18.30 -5.34 30.98
CA ALA A 23 16.96 -5.55 30.42
C ALA A 23 16.05 -4.37 30.81
N LYS A 24 15.45 -3.70 29.82
CA LYS A 24 14.53 -2.58 30.04
C LYS A 24 13.23 -3.11 30.64
N THR A 25 13.07 -3.02 31.96
CA THR A 25 11.82 -3.36 32.63
C THR A 25 10.87 -2.17 32.62
N ILE A 26 9.65 -2.37 32.14
CA ILE A 26 8.60 -1.35 32.14
C ILE A 26 8.32 -0.93 33.59
N GLU A 27 8.38 0.38 33.85
CA GLU A 27 8.01 0.98 35.13
C GLU A 27 6.58 1.53 35.07
N SER A 28 6.26 2.25 34.00
CA SER A 28 4.94 2.83 33.76
C SER A 28 4.62 2.94 32.28
N VAL A 29 3.32 2.95 31.98
CA VAL A 29 2.76 3.14 30.64
C VAL A 29 1.82 4.33 30.70
N ALA A 30 1.89 5.23 29.72
CA ALA A 30 0.97 6.34 29.63
C ALA A 30 -0.49 5.82 29.58
N PRO A 31 -1.42 6.38 30.38
CA PRO A 31 -2.80 5.91 30.40
C PRO A 31 -3.47 6.09 29.03
N VAL A 32 -4.09 5.02 28.52
CA VAL A 32 -4.92 5.09 27.31
C VAL A 32 -6.35 5.42 27.72
N LYS A 33 -6.77 6.66 27.46
CA LYS A 33 -8.14 7.15 27.73
C LYS A 33 -8.72 7.68 26.43
N ILE A 34 -9.85 7.13 26.02
CA ILE A 34 -10.47 7.44 24.73
C ILE A 34 -11.90 7.90 24.96
N ASN A 35 -12.25 9.03 24.36
CA ASN A 35 -13.63 9.45 24.21
C ASN A 35 -14.14 8.85 22.91
N CYS A 36 -15.04 7.88 23.01
CA CYS A 36 -15.64 7.20 21.87
C CYS A 36 -17.00 7.82 21.57
N PRO A 37 -17.29 8.24 20.32
CA PRO A 37 -18.63 8.65 19.95
C PRO A 37 -19.62 7.50 20.16
N VAL A 38 -20.85 7.82 20.60
CA VAL A 38 -21.92 6.83 20.68
C VAL A 38 -22.26 6.31 19.28
N GLY A 39 -22.35 4.99 19.10
CA GLY A 39 -22.62 4.38 17.79
C GLY A 39 -21.37 4.03 16.97
N GLU A 40 -20.17 4.17 17.54
CA GLU A 40 -18.89 3.91 16.89
C GLU A 40 -17.99 3.00 17.75
N VAL A 41 -16.98 2.38 17.12
CA VAL A 41 -15.91 1.62 17.79
C VAL A 41 -14.79 2.58 18.20
N PRO A 42 -14.18 2.44 19.39
CA PRO A 42 -13.11 3.33 19.83
C PRO A 42 -11.87 3.22 18.93
N GLN A 43 -11.33 4.36 18.49
CA GLN A 43 -10.07 4.44 17.77
C GLN A 43 -8.90 4.23 18.74
N LEU A 44 -8.41 2.98 18.79
CA LEU A 44 -7.35 2.58 19.71
C LEU A 44 -5.96 2.93 19.14
N PRO A 45 -5.02 3.46 19.95
CA PRO A 45 -3.68 3.78 19.46
C PRO A 45 -2.87 2.52 19.15
N ASN A 46 -2.07 2.55 18.09
CA ASN A 46 -1.15 1.47 17.72
C ASN A 46 0.18 1.50 18.49
N ARG A 47 0.43 2.57 19.26
CA ARG A 47 1.62 2.73 20.10
C ARG A 47 1.29 3.50 21.37
N VAL A 48 2.04 3.24 22.43
CA VAL A 48 1.92 3.94 23.72
C VAL A 48 3.29 4.38 24.22
N TRP A 49 3.31 5.49 24.95
CA TRP A 49 4.54 5.97 25.58
C TRP A 49 4.84 5.15 26.84
N VAL A 50 6.05 4.62 26.91
CA VAL A 50 6.50 3.74 28.00
C VAL A 50 7.71 4.35 28.67
N THR A 51 7.73 4.33 30.00
CA THR A 51 8.89 4.70 30.81
C THR A 51 9.43 3.46 31.52
N TYR A 52 10.75 3.28 31.45
CA TYR A 52 11.47 2.15 32.02
C TYR A 52 12.14 2.52 33.33
N LYS A 53 12.40 1.52 34.18
CA LYS A 53 13.06 1.71 35.49
C LYS A 53 14.46 2.35 35.45
N ASN A 54 15.09 2.38 34.27
CA ASN A 54 16.37 3.05 34.06
C ASN A 54 16.24 4.53 33.66
N GLY A 55 15.03 5.09 33.70
CA GLY A 55 14.71 6.47 33.35
C GLY A 55 14.57 6.76 31.85
N SER A 56 14.81 5.76 30.98
CA SER A 56 14.56 5.94 29.54
C SER A 56 13.07 5.79 29.19
N SER A 57 12.65 6.42 28.10
CA SER A 57 11.29 6.30 27.57
C SER A 57 11.29 6.16 26.06
N GLU A 58 10.30 5.46 25.51
CA GLU A 58 10.11 5.33 24.06
C GLU A 58 8.64 5.02 23.71
N TRP A 59 8.29 5.25 22.45
CA TRP A 59 7.05 4.72 21.88
C TRP A 59 7.18 3.20 21.70
N ARG A 60 6.18 2.46 22.18
CA ARG A 60 6.11 1.00 22.04
C ARG A 60 4.83 0.58 21.34
N GLN A 61 4.97 -0.32 20.38
CA GLN A 61 3.86 -0.88 19.62
C GLN A 61 2.90 -1.65 20.52
N VAL A 62 1.61 -1.55 20.21
CA VAL A 62 0.52 -2.19 20.93
C VAL A 62 -0.31 -3.02 19.97
N ARG A 63 -0.72 -4.20 20.43
CA ARG A 63 -1.82 -4.95 19.84
C ARG A 63 -2.99 -5.00 20.80
N TRP A 64 -4.19 -4.73 20.30
CA TRP A 64 -5.42 -4.89 21.05
C TRP A 64 -6.00 -6.30 20.83
N MET A 65 -6.96 -6.70 21.66
CA MET A 65 -7.59 -8.01 21.50
C MET A 65 -8.16 -8.16 20.08
N ASN A 66 -7.75 -9.22 19.37
CA ASN A 66 -8.32 -9.54 18.07
C ASN A 66 -9.74 -10.06 18.29
N ALA A 67 -10.74 -9.24 17.93
CA ALA A 67 -12.14 -9.57 18.10
C ALA A 67 -12.75 -9.99 16.75
N PRO A 68 -13.71 -10.93 16.74
CA PRO A 68 -14.56 -11.19 15.58
C PRO A 68 -15.32 -9.93 15.13
N LEU A 69 -15.75 -9.90 13.87
CA LEU A 69 -16.43 -8.72 13.32
C LEU A 69 -17.71 -8.40 14.09
N SER A 70 -18.46 -9.43 14.52
CA SER A 70 -19.66 -9.27 15.33
C SER A 70 -19.41 -8.59 16.69
N THR A 71 -18.22 -8.78 17.27
CA THR A 71 -17.86 -8.14 18.54
C THR A 71 -17.59 -6.65 18.35
N GLU A 72 -16.89 -6.26 17.29
CA GLU A 72 -16.70 -4.84 16.98
C GLU A 72 -18.01 -4.15 16.59
N GLN A 73 -18.90 -4.86 15.89
CA GLN A 73 -20.25 -4.35 15.62
C GLN A 73 -21.05 -4.12 16.91
N ALA A 74 -20.91 -5.01 17.90
CA ALA A 74 -21.52 -4.83 19.22
C ALA A 74 -20.91 -3.65 20.00
N GLU A 75 -19.61 -3.36 19.84
CA GLU A 75 -18.96 -2.18 20.42
C GLU A 75 -19.55 -0.87 19.88
N ALA A 76 -19.96 -0.86 18.61
CA ALA A 76 -20.68 0.26 17.98
C ALA A 76 -22.19 0.29 18.25
N ASP A 77 -22.75 -0.66 19.01
CA ASP A 77 -24.19 -0.67 19.32
C ASP A 77 -24.50 0.28 20.48
N SER A 78 -25.22 1.36 20.17
CA SER A 78 -25.69 2.34 21.15
C SER A 78 -26.59 1.76 22.26
N ALA A 79 -27.22 0.60 22.04
CA ALA A 79 -27.99 -0.10 23.07
C ALA A 79 -27.10 -0.84 24.08
N ILE A 80 -25.95 -1.34 23.63
CA ILE A 80 -24.95 -2.01 24.47
C ILE A 80 -24.07 -0.97 25.19
N HIS A 81 -23.65 0.06 24.45
CA HIS A 81 -22.77 1.13 24.93
C HIS A 81 -23.44 2.50 24.77
N PRO A 82 -24.43 2.83 25.64
CA PRO A 82 -25.14 4.10 25.55
C PRO A 82 -24.24 5.28 25.94
N MET A 83 -24.63 6.48 25.49
CA MET A 83 -23.97 7.74 25.86
C MET A 83 -23.80 7.86 27.39
N GLY A 84 -22.59 8.24 27.83
CA GLY A 84 -22.24 8.37 29.25
C GLY A 84 -21.76 7.08 29.92
N SER A 85 -21.90 5.92 29.25
CA SER A 85 -21.32 4.67 29.73
C SER A 85 -19.79 4.67 29.64
N SER A 86 -19.14 3.72 30.31
CA SER A 86 -17.71 3.51 30.21
C SER A 86 -17.39 2.02 30.30
N TYR A 87 -16.38 1.59 29.57
CA TYR A 87 -15.92 0.21 29.54
C TYR A 87 -14.42 0.15 29.31
N GLU A 88 -13.83 -1.04 29.45
CA GLU A 88 -12.40 -1.26 29.33
C GLU A 88 -12.09 -2.28 28.24
N LEU A 89 -11.12 -1.95 27.39
CA LEU A 89 -10.58 -2.84 26.38
C LEU A 89 -9.16 -3.25 26.74
N LYS A 90 -8.85 -4.55 26.55
CA LYS A 90 -7.54 -5.10 26.87
C LYS A 90 -6.61 -5.07 25.66
N GLY A 91 -5.34 -4.82 25.92
CA GLY A 91 -4.29 -4.88 24.90
C GLY A 91 -2.95 -5.32 25.50
N TYR A 92 -1.95 -5.40 24.64
CA TYR A 92 -0.60 -5.80 25.01
C TYR A 92 0.44 -4.96 24.28
N ILE A 93 1.46 -4.50 25.01
CA ILE A 93 2.69 -4.00 24.41
C ILE A 93 3.48 -5.20 23.89
N ILE A 94 3.74 -5.25 22.59
CA ILE A 94 4.44 -6.36 21.93
C ILE A 94 5.94 -6.32 22.21
N GLY A 95 6.61 -7.46 22.04
CA GLY A 95 8.04 -7.61 22.29
C GLY A 95 8.44 -7.69 23.76
N ASP A 96 7.48 -7.64 24.69
CA ASP A 96 7.70 -7.86 26.12
C ASP A 96 7.34 -9.31 26.51
N GLU A 97 7.99 -9.83 27.55
CA GLU A 97 7.87 -11.23 27.97
C GLU A 97 7.09 -11.41 29.30
N THR A 98 6.42 -10.38 29.81
CA THR A 98 5.59 -10.45 31.03
C THR A 98 4.47 -11.49 30.92
N THR A 99 3.84 -11.59 29.76
CA THR A 99 2.90 -12.68 29.41
C THR A 99 3.31 -13.30 28.07
N ASP A 100 2.66 -14.38 27.65
CA ASP A 100 2.88 -14.94 26.30
C ASP A 100 2.47 -13.96 25.20
N ASN A 101 1.56 -13.02 25.50
CA ASN A 101 0.99 -12.05 24.57
C ASN A 101 1.68 -10.67 24.58
N GLY A 102 2.55 -10.38 25.55
CA GLY A 102 3.19 -9.08 25.76
C GLY A 102 3.00 -8.52 27.18
N TYR A 103 3.27 -7.23 27.39
CA TYR A 103 2.98 -6.54 28.64
C TYR A 103 1.51 -6.09 28.63
N PRO A 104 0.66 -6.54 29.57
CA PRO A 104 -0.77 -6.24 29.55
C PRO A 104 -1.04 -4.76 29.82
N ILE A 105 -1.94 -4.17 29.04
CA ILE A 105 -2.45 -2.81 29.20
C ILE A 105 -3.97 -2.78 29.05
N THR A 106 -4.57 -1.65 29.45
CA THR A 106 -6.01 -1.42 29.35
C THR A 106 -6.28 -0.02 28.79
N ALA A 107 -7.18 0.07 27.81
CA ALA A 107 -7.80 1.32 27.38
C ALA A 107 -9.08 1.56 28.16
N LYS A 108 -9.25 2.76 28.70
CA LYS A 108 -10.48 3.22 29.34
C LYS A 108 -11.29 4.01 28.34
N ILE A 109 -12.44 3.46 27.97
CA ILE A 109 -13.33 4.05 26.98
C ILE A 109 -14.46 4.77 27.71
N LYS A 110 -14.68 6.03 27.36
CA LYS A 110 -15.85 6.81 27.77
C LYS A 110 -16.69 7.09 26.55
N VAL A 111 -17.95 6.67 26.57
CA VAL A 111 -18.88 6.95 25.47
C VAL A 111 -19.42 8.36 25.61
N VAL A 112 -19.22 9.19 24.60
CA VAL A 112 -19.57 10.61 24.60
C VAL A 112 -20.50 10.94 23.43
N SER A 113 -21.24 12.04 23.56
CA SER A 113 -21.79 12.70 22.39
C SER A 113 -20.67 13.44 21.66
N MET A 114 -20.59 13.28 20.35
CA MET A 114 -19.80 14.18 19.51
C MET A 114 -20.66 15.37 19.10
N PRO A 115 -20.07 16.56 18.92
CA PRO A 115 -20.72 17.62 18.14
C PRO A 115 -21.07 17.06 16.77
N ALA A 116 -22.30 17.30 16.30
CA ALA A 116 -22.64 16.97 14.92
C ALA A 116 -21.72 17.77 13.99
N ASN A 117 -20.97 17.07 13.12
CA ASN A 117 -20.24 17.62 11.99
C ASN A 117 -19.21 18.73 12.34
N GLU A 118 -18.19 18.43 13.15
CA GLU A 118 -17.00 19.29 13.15
C GLU A 118 -16.24 19.08 11.83
N GLU A 119 -16.46 19.98 10.89
CA GLU A 119 -15.74 20.01 9.61
C GLU A 119 -14.22 20.12 9.83
N LYS A 120 -13.46 19.19 9.28
CA LYS A 120 -12.00 19.22 9.18
C LYS A 120 -11.59 20.08 7.98
N LYS A 121 -10.89 21.17 8.24
CA LYS A 121 -10.41 22.08 7.19
C LYS A 121 -8.99 21.71 6.78
N GLU A 122 -8.66 21.93 5.51
CA GLU A 122 -7.27 21.86 5.06
C GLU A 122 -6.45 22.93 5.79
N ILE A 123 -5.38 22.51 6.48
CA ILE A 123 -4.49 23.39 7.26
C ILE A 123 -3.21 23.71 6.48
N ALA A 124 -2.78 22.81 5.60
CA ALA A 124 -1.59 22.94 4.77
C ALA A 124 -1.85 22.41 3.36
N GLN A 125 -0.90 22.64 2.44
CA GLN A 125 -0.90 22.15 1.06
C GLN A 125 0.50 21.63 0.71
N THR A 126 0.58 20.77 -0.31
CA THR A 126 1.85 20.32 -0.89
C THR A 126 2.32 21.30 -1.97
N PHE A 127 3.63 21.43 -2.15
CA PHE A 127 4.17 22.14 -3.30
C PHE A 127 3.96 21.37 -4.61
N PRO A 128 3.85 22.08 -5.76
CA PRO A 128 3.92 21.44 -7.07
C PRO A 128 5.19 20.59 -7.21
N LEU A 129 5.10 19.48 -7.93
CA LEU A 129 6.22 18.54 -8.08
C LEU A 129 7.48 19.20 -8.69
N SER A 130 7.27 20.17 -9.60
CA SER A 130 8.32 20.93 -10.27
C SER A 130 8.97 22.01 -9.40
N ASP A 131 8.41 22.31 -8.23
CA ASP A 131 8.94 23.30 -7.27
C ASP A 131 9.92 22.70 -6.27
N VAL A 132 10.02 21.37 -6.21
CA VAL A 132 10.97 20.69 -5.33
C VAL A 132 11.88 19.81 -6.19
N THR A 133 13.18 20.09 -6.16
CA THR A 133 14.21 19.25 -6.80
C THR A 133 14.87 18.38 -5.73
N ILE A 134 15.05 17.08 -5.99
CA ILE A 134 16.00 16.22 -5.24
C ILE A 134 17.43 16.38 -5.78
N ASN A 135 18.38 16.59 -4.87
CA ASN A 135 19.77 16.93 -5.16
C ASN A 135 20.75 15.83 -4.72
N GLY A 136 22.03 16.01 -5.08
CA GLY A 136 23.14 15.16 -4.67
C GLY A 136 23.28 13.88 -5.49
N ASP A 137 24.30 13.10 -5.16
CA ASP A 137 24.55 11.76 -5.74
C ASP A 137 24.21 10.71 -4.67
N ASN A 138 23.00 10.16 -4.75
CA ASN A 138 22.48 9.17 -3.81
C ASN A 138 21.44 8.25 -4.50
N ARG A 139 20.91 7.28 -3.74
CA ARG A 139 19.94 6.30 -4.26
C ARG A 139 18.67 6.93 -4.81
N LEU A 140 18.18 8.05 -4.25
CA LEU A 140 16.96 8.71 -4.72
C LEU A 140 17.15 9.31 -6.12
N THR A 141 18.27 10.01 -6.35
CA THR A 141 18.58 10.61 -7.66
C THR A 141 18.90 9.53 -8.69
N HIS A 142 19.66 8.50 -8.31
CA HIS A 142 19.94 7.35 -9.18
C HIS A 142 18.64 6.68 -9.67
N ASN A 143 17.75 6.32 -8.74
CA ASN A 143 16.48 5.70 -9.10
C ASN A 143 15.59 6.60 -9.96
N ARG A 144 15.55 7.90 -9.67
CA ARG A 144 14.81 8.88 -10.48
C ARG A 144 15.37 8.93 -11.90
N ASP A 145 16.69 9.05 -12.03
CA ASP A 145 17.34 9.23 -13.33
C ASP A 145 17.22 7.97 -14.19
N GLU A 146 17.35 6.78 -13.58
CA GLU A 146 17.09 5.49 -14.23
C GLU A 146 15.63 5.38 -14.70
N ALA A 147 14.66 5.75 -13.85
CA ALA A 147 13.25 5.74 -14.21
C ALA A 147 12.93 6.71 -15.35
N ILE A 148 13.46 7.94 -15.33
CA ILE A 148 13.26 8.92 -16.42
C ILE A 148 13.87 8.40 -17.72
N ALA A 149 15.06 7.78 -17.67
CA ALA A 149 15.70 7.18 -18.83
C ALA A 149 14.84 6.06 -19.42
N ALA A 150 14.33 5.16 -18.57
CA ALA A 150 13.42 4.09 -18.99
C ALA A 150 12.13 4.66 -19.62
N ILE A 151 11.49 5.64 -18.98
CA ILE A 151 10.27 6.30 -19.49
C ILE A 151 10.51 6.92 -20.88
N CYS A 152 11.67 7.55 -21.09
CA CYS A 152 12.04 8.11 -22.40
C CYS A 152 12.27 7.04 -23.47
N SER A 153 12.67 5.83 -23.07
CA SER A 153 12.96 4.71 -23.98
C SER A 153 11.72 3.96 -24.47
N TRP A 154 10.62 4.03 -23.72
CA TRP A 154 9.41 3.27 -24.05
C TRP A 154 8.73 3.78 -25.33
N ASP A 155 8.30 2.82 -26.15
CA ASP A 155 7.62 3.08 -27.41
C ASP A 155 6.17 3.51 -27.17
N VAL A 156 5.90 4.80 -27.35
CA VAL A 156 4.54 5.38 -27.25
C VAL A 156 3.54 4.71 -28.19
N THR A 157 3.98 4.14 -29.32
CA THR A 157 3.07 3.44 -30.25
C THR A 157 2.55 2.13 -29.68
N GLN A 158 3.35 1.47 -28.83
CA GLN A 158 2.91 0.27 -28.12
C GLN A 158 1.75 0.58 -27.15
N GLN A 159 1.79 1.76 -26.52
CA GLN A 159 0.73 2.23 -25.62
C GLN A 159 -0.55 2.62 -26.39
N LEU A 160 -0.43 2.98 -27.66
CA LEU A 160 -1.56 3.37 -28.52
C LEU A 160 -2.18 2.19 -29.29
N TYR A 161 -1.51 1.05 -29.36
CA TYR A 161 -1.93 -0.11 -30.16
C TYR A 161 -3.38 -0.53 -29.88
N ASN A 162 -3.72 -0.79 -28.62
CA ASN A 162 -5.05 -1.30 -28.27
C ASN A 162 -6.16 -0.25 -28.46
N TYR A 163 -5.86 1.04 -28.31
CA TYR A 163 -6.84 2.09 -28.60
C TYR A 163 -7.19 2.11 -30.08
N ARG A 164 -6.21 1.94 -30.96
CA ARG A 164 -6.50 1.90 -32.40
C ARG A 164 -7.30 0.64 -32.77
N ASP A 165 -6.91 -0.51 -32.22
CA ASP A 165 -7.63 -1.79 -32.40
C ASP A 165 -9.09 -1.70 -31.93
N THR A 166 -9.31 -1.20 -30.70
CA THR A 166 -10.66 -1.11 -30.10
C THR A 166 -11.58 -0.12 -30.81
N TYR A 167 -11.02 0.85 -31.53
CA TYR A 167 -11.78 1.88 -32.25
C TYR A 167 -11.85 1.62 -33.76
N ASN A 168 -11.54 0.39 -34.19
CA ASN A 168 -11.56 -0.03 -35.60
C ASN A 168 -10.73 0.91 -36.50
N MET A 169 -9.57 1.33 -36.00
CA MET A 169 -8.60 2.16 -36.71
C MET A 169 -7.39 1.29 -37.09
N SER A 170 -6.77 1.58 -38.25
CA SER A 170 -5.52 0.93 -38.65
C SER A 170 -4.47 1.09 -37.55
N THR A 171 -3.80 0.04 -37.10
CA THR A 171 -2.71 0.16 -36.11
C THR A 171 -1.41 0.72 -36.71
N GLU A 172 -1.36 1.01 -38.01
CA GLU A 172 -0.17 1.56 -38.69
C GLU A 172 1.12 0.74 -38.49
N GLY A 173 1.01 -0.54 -38.16
CA GLY A 173 2.15 -1.39 -37.84
C GLY A 173 2.79 -1.11 -36.47
N TYR A 174 2.05 -0.48 -35.54
CA TYR A 174 2.50 -0.24 -34.17
C TYR A 174 2.91 -1.55 -33.50
N LYS A 175 3.88 -1.45 -32.59
CA LYS A 175 4.29 -2.60 -31.77
C LYS A 175 3.08 -3.09 -30.98
N VAL A 176 2.83 -4.40 -31.03
CA VAL A 176 1.72 -5.02 -30.29
C VAL A 176 1.95 -4.85 -28.79
N ALA A 177 0.90 -4.47 -28.07
CA ALA A 177 0.95 -4.38 -26.61
C ALA A 177 1.26 -5.76 -25.97
N ASP A 178 1.96 -5.76 -24.84
CA ASP A 178 2.37 -6.95 -24.10
C ASP A 178 1.94 -6.86 -22.63
N GLY A 179 2.36 -7.83 -21.82
CA GLY A 179 1.99 -7.91 -20.40
C GLY A 179 0.48 -8.00 -20.20
N TRP A 180 -0.03 -7.27 -19.22
CA TRP A 180 -1.45 -7.19 -18.90
C TRP A 180 -2.22 -6.22 -19.80
N ASP A 181 -1.54 -5.46 -20.68
CA ASP A 181 -2.17 -4.76 -21.81
C ASP A 181 -2.18 -5.60 -23.10
N SER A 182 -1.74 -6.86 -23.09
CA SER A 182 -1.73 -7.67 -24.32
C SER A 182 -3.13 -7.79 -24.99
N PRO A 183 -3.19 -8.09 -26.30
CA PRO A 183 -4.47 -8.32 -26.98
C PRO A 183 -5.36 -9.39 -26.32
N ASP A 184 -4.76 -10.34 -25.60
CA ASP A 184 -5.41 -11.49 -24.96
C ASP A 184 -5.83 -11.24 -23.51
N THR A 185 -5.69 -10.01 -22.99
CA THR A 185 -6.09 -9.62 -21.63
C THR A 185 -7.16 -8.53 -21.66
N LYS A 186 -8.13 -8.64 -20.75
CA LYS A 186 -9.25 -7.67 -20.64
C LYS A 186 -8.98 -6.49 -19.73
N LEU A 187 -7.78 -6.41 -19.15
CA LEU A 187 -7.32 -5.26 -18.36
C LEU A 187 -6.59 -4.21 -19.21
N LYS A 188 -6.56 -4.39 -20.54
CA LYS A 188 -5.79 -3.52 -21.44
C LYS A 188 -6.15 -2.03 -21.31
N GLY A 189 -5.14 -1.19 -21.44
CA GLY A 189 -5.21 0.26 -21.26
C GLY A 189 -4.77 0.69 -19.85
N HIS A 190 -4.65 -0.24 -18.90
CA HIS A 190 -4.21 0.11 -17.56
C HIS A 190 -2.75 0.59 -17.54
N GLY A 191 -1.87 -0.10 -18.27
CA GLY A 191 -0.46 0.27 -18.38
C GLY A 191 -0.30 1.59 -19.11
N SER A 192 -1.07 1.78 -20.17
CA SER A 192 -1.15 3.02 -20.95
C SER A 192 -1.60 4.23 -20.12
N GLY A 193 -2.56 4.04 -19.20
CA GLY A 193 -2.97 5.07 -18.26
C GLY A 193 -1.86 5.47 -17.28
N HIS A 194 -1.17 4.48 -16.69
CA HIS A 194 0.00 4.73 -15.83
C HIS A 194 1.16 5.39 -16.59
N TYR A 195 1.39 4.99 -17.85
CA TYR A 195 2.37 5.62 -18.72
C TYR A 195 2.13 7.13 -18.86
N MET A 196 0.87 7.55 -19.04
CA MET A 196 0.50 8.97 -19.12
C MET A 196 0.84 9.75 -17.84
N SER A 197 0.56 9.18 -16.66
CA SER A 197 0.98 9.79 -15.39
C SER A 197 2.51 9.86 -15.28
N ALA A 198 3.21 8.77 -15.61
CA ALA A 198 4.66 8.68 -15.50
C ALA A 198 5.38 9.67 -16.44
N ILE A 199 4.97 9.80 -17.70
CA ILE A 199 5.57 10.77 -18.64
C ILE A 199 5.30 12.21 -18.22
N ALA A 200 4.12 12.52 -17.66
CA ALA A 200 3.78 13.85 -17.17
C ALA A 200 4.63 14.21 -15.94
N GLN A 201 4.79 13.27 -15.00
CA GLN A 201 5.64 13.42 -13.82
C GLN A 201 7.11 13.56 -14.22
N ALA A 202 7.62 12.70 -15.11
CA ALA A 202 8.99 12.79 -15.64
C ALA A 202 9.26 14.13 -16.33
N TYR A 203 8.31 14.64 -17.12
CA TYR A 203 8.41 15.93 -17.79
C TYR A 203 8.52 17.10 -16.80
N ALA A 204 7.79 17.02 -15.69
CA ALA A 204 7.79 18.04 -14.64
C ALA A 204 9.11 18.11 -13.86
N VAL A 205 9.83 16.98 -13.73
CA VAL A 205 11.02 16.89 -12.86
C VAL A 205 12.35 16.81 -13.61
N THR A 206 12.36 16.37 -14.88
CA THR A 206 13.61 16.33 -15.64
C THR A 206 14.13 17.74 -15.94
N LYS A 207 15.45 17.89 -15.86
CA LYS A 207 16.17 19.11 -16.26
C LYS A 207 16.91 18.93 -17.59
N ASP A 208 16.95 17.71 -18.13
CA ASP A 208 17.63 17.41 -19.38
C ASP A 208 16.75 17.86 -20.58
N PRO A 209 17.23 18.78 -21.44
CA PRO A 209 16.44 19.26 -22.57
C PRO A 209 16.11 18.19 -23.62
N GLN A 210 16.96 17.18 -23.82
CA GLN A 210 16.73 16.09 -24.76
C GLN A 210 15.64 15.16 -24.25
N GLN A 211 15.72 14.75 -22.98
CA GLN A 211 14.65 13.97 -22.34
C GLN A 211 13.33 14.74 -22.38
N LYS A 212 13.35 16.03 -22.04
CA LYS A 212 12.17 16.90 -22.08
C LYS A 212 11.54 16.96 -23.48
N ALA A 213 12.35 17.01 -24.54
CA ALA A 213 11.86 16.97 -25.92
C ALA A 213 11.22 15.63 -26.31
N ILE A 214 11.81 14.50 -25.90
CA ILE A 214 11.25 13.15 -26.12
C ILE A 214 9.89 13.03 -25.43
N LEU A 215 9.82 13.40 -24.15
CA LEU A 215 8.60 13.35 -23.35
C LEU A 215 7.51 14.24 -23.95
N LYS A 216 7.84 15.48 -24.36
CA LYS A 216 6.90 16.38 -25.04
C LYS A 216 6.33 15.76 -26.32
N LYS A 217 7.17 15.15 -27.15
CA LYS A 217 6.75 14.48 -28.37
C LYS A 217 5.77 13.33 -28.07
N ASN A 218 6.10 12.50 -27.09
CA ASN A 218 5.29 11.33 -26.72
C ASN A 218 3.95 11.73 -26.08
N ILE A 219 3.93 12.69 -25.15
CA ILE A 219 2.70 13.25 -24.56
C ILE A 219 1.80 13.80 -25.66
N THR A 220 2.35 14.62 -26.56
CA THR A 220 1.58 15.24 -27.66
C THR A 220 0.95 14.19 -28.56
N ARG A 221 1.70 13.14 -28.92
CA ARG A 221 1.19 12.04 -29.74
C ARG A 221 0.08 11.27 -29.02
N MET A 222 0.29 10.91 -27.75
CA MET A 222 -0.68 10.19 -26.94
C MET A 222 -2.02 10.94 -26.89
N VAL A 223 -1.99 12.22 -26.51
CA VAL A 223 -3.20 13.05 -26.38
C VAL A 223 -3.92 13.21 -27.74
N ASN A 224 -3.16 13.41 -28.82
CA ASN A 224 -3.76 13.57 -30.16
C ASN A 224 -4.44 12.29 -30.66
N GLU A 225 -3.80 11.14 -30.50
CA GLU A 225 -4.36 9.87 -30.98
C GLU A 225 -5.51 9.38 -30.10
N LEU A 226 -5.44 9.56 -28.77
CA LEU A 226 -6.56 9.29 -27.88
C LEU A 226 -7.79 10.14 -28.25
N ARG A 227 -7.59 11.42 -28.59
CA ARG A 227 -8.69 12.28 -29.05
C ARG A 227 -9.30 11.77 -30.35
N ALA A 228 -8.47 11.37 -31.31
CA ALA A 228 -8.94 10.84 -32.60
C ALA A 228 -9.77 9.55 -32.41
N CYS A 229 -9.39 8.67 -31.47
CA CYS A 229 -10.19 7.53 -31.07
C CYS A 229 -11.51 7.97 -30.41
N GLN A 230 -11.47 8.87 -29.42
CA GLN A 230 -12.66 9.33 -28.69
C GLN A 230 -13.71 9.95 -29.63
N GLU A 231 -13.29 10.69 -30.66
CA GLU A 231 -14.18 11.32 -31.63
C GLU A 231 -14.98 10.33 -32.49
N LYS A 232 -14.57 9.05 -32.58
CA LYS A 232 -15.37 7.98 -33.20
C LYS A 232 -16.69 7.71 -32.48
N THR A 233 -16.80 8.14 -31.22
CA THR A 233 -18.02 7.98 -30.41
C THR A 233 -19.03 9.12 -30.60
N PHE A 234 -18.68 10.16 -31.36
CA PHE A 234 -19.47 11.38 -31.47
C PHE A 234 -20.56 11.24 -32.54
N VAL A 235 -21.59 10.49 -32.20
CA VAL A 235 -22.69 10.18 -33.12
C VAL A 235 -23.90 11.02 -32.76
N TRP A 236 -24.25 11.97 -33.63
CA TRP A 236 -25.50 12.71 -33.50
C TRP A 236 -26.69 11.79 -33.82
N ASN A 237 -27.73 11.81 -32.98
CA ASN A 237 -28.96 11.06 -33.21
C ASN A 237 -30.13 12.03 -33.41
N ASP A 238 -30.62 12.12 -34.65
CA ASP A 238 -31.71 13.04 -35.01
C ASP A 238 -33.01 12.75 -34.27
N SER A 239 -33.31 11.47 -33.99
CA SER A 239 -34.54 11.08 -33.27
C SER A 239 -34.51 11.49 -31.81
N LEU A 240 -33.32 11.55 -31.19
CA LEU A 240 -33.14 11.99 -29.81
C LEU A 240 -32.91 13.51 -29.71
N GLY A 241 -32.55 14.18 -30.81
CA GLY A 241 -32.16 15.60 -30.82
C GLY A 241 -30.90 15.90 -30.00
N ARG A 242 -30.03 14.89 -29.83
CA ARG A 242 -28.77 14.95 -29.06
C ARG A 242 -27.81 13.87 -29.55
N TYR A 243 -26.56 13.91 -29.08
CA TYR A 243 -25.63 12.80 -29.29
C TYR A 243 -26.15 11.50 -28.65
N TRP A 244 -25.79 10.36 -29.24
CA TRP A 244 -25.93 9.04 -28.65
C TRP A 244 -25.02 8.94 -27.43
N GLU A 245 -25.58 8.62 -26.27
CA GLU A 245 -24.86 8.69 -24.99
C GLU A 245 -24.82 7.33 -24.28
N ALA A 246 -24.03 7.24 -23.21
CA ALA A 246 -23.85 6.01 -22.44
C ALA A 246 -25.16 5.40 -21.88
N ARG A 247 -26.17 6.24 -21.64
CA ARG A 247 -27.51 5.84 -21.19
C ARG A 247 -28.32 5.09 -22.25
N ASP A 248 -28.03 5.31 -23.52
CA ASP A 248 -28.77 4.73 -24.65
C ASP A 248 -28.19 3.37 -25.05
N PHE A 249 -26.90 3.15 -24.77
CA PHE A 249 -26.22 1.87 -24.94
C PHE A 249 -26.75 0.79 -23.97
N ALA A 250 -26.87 -0.46 -24.43
CA ALA A 250 -27.16 -1.62 -23.58
C ALA A 250 -28.36 -1.43 -22.61
N PRO A 251 -29.60 -1.18 -23.12
CA PRO A 251 -30.80 -1.18 -22.29
C PRO A 251 -30.98 -2.51 -21.55
N GLU A 252 -31.84 -2.56 -20.52
CA GLU A 252 -31.88 -3.70 -19.59
C GLU A 252 -32.14 -5.05 -20.29
N SER A 253 -33.00 -5.06 -21.31
CA SER A 253 -33.29 -6.25 -22.13
C SER A 253 -32.09 -6.76 -22.93
N GLU A 254 -31.27 -5.85 -23.47
CA GLU A 254 -30.03 -6.21 -24.16
C GLU A 254 -28.97 -6.69 -23.15
N LEU A 255 -28.78 -5.91 -22.08
CA LEU A 255 -27.79 -6.16 -21.04
C LEU A 255 -27.91 -7.57 -20.43
N LYS A 256 -29.14 -8.04 -20.18
CA LYS A 256 -29.40 -9.39 -19.64
C LYS A 256 -28.83 -10.51 -20.53
N ASN A 257 -28.80 -10.32 -21.84
CA ASN A 257 -28.38 -11.31 -22.83
C ASN A 257 -26.92 -11.15 -23.28
N MET A 258 -26.31 -10.01 -22.95
CA MET A 258 -24.95 -9.65 -23.33
C MET A 258 -23.90 -10.65 -22.84
N LYS A 259 -22.88 -10.90 -23.66
CA LYS A 259 -21.79 -11.87 -23.41
C LYS A 259 -20.45 -11.16 -23.33
N GLY A 260 -19.58 -11.54 -22.40
CA GLY A 260 -18.21 -11.02 -22.35
C GLY A 260 -17.20 -11.92 -23.06
N THR A 261 -17.60 -12.81 -23.97
CA THR A 261 -16.66 -13.70 -24.67
C THR A 261 -15.75 -12.91 -25.61
N TRP A 262 -14.58 -13.44 -25.97
CA TRP A 262 -13.69 -12.81 -26.97
C TRP A 262 -14.38 -12.57 -28.32
N ALA A 263 -15.25 -13.48 -28.77
CA ALA A 263 -16.04 -13.28 -29.98
C ALA A 263 -16.99 -12.07 -29.88
N ALA A 264 -17.60 -11.84 -28.71
CA ALA A 264 -18.38 -10.64 -28.48
C ALA A 264 -17.48 -9.41 -28.40
N PHE A 265 -16.35 -9.49 -27.69
CA PHE A 265 -15.37 -8.41 -27.58
C PHE A 265 -14.96 -7.88 -28.97
N ASP A 266 -14.54 -8.77 -29.87
CA ASP A 266 -14.11 -8.41 -31.23
C ASP A 266 -15.25 -7.89 -32.11
N GLU A 267 -16.50 -8.29 -31.85
CA GLU A 267 -17.66 -7.71 -32.52
C GLU A 267 -17.91 -6.28 -32.04
N TYR A 268 -17.88 -6.02 -30.73
CA TYR A 268 -18.08 -4.67 -30.21
C TYR A 268 -16.97 -3.69 -30.61
N LYS A 269 -15.72 -4.14 -30.83
CA LYS A 269 -14.63 -3.28 -31.38
C LYS A 269 -14.95 -2.66 -32.73
N LYS A 270 -15.74 -3.34 -33.56
CA LYS A 270 -16.10 -2.84 -34.90
C LYS A 270 -17.08 -1.67 -34.85
N HIS A 271 -17.68 -1.44 -33.67
CA HIS A 271 -18.81 -0.53 -33.47
C HIS A 271 -18.54 0.58 -32.44
N PRO A 272 -17.44 1.37 -32.55
CA PRO A 272 -17.17 2.46 -31.60
C PRO A 272 -18.26 3.55 -31.62
N GLU A 273 -19.03 3.65 -32.71
CA GLU A 273 -20.20 4.54 -32.81
C GLU A 273 -21.29 4.22 -31.78
N LYS A 274 -21.28 3.01 -31.20
CA LYS A 274 -22.25 2.58 -30.17
C LYS A 274 -21.78 2.82 -28.74
N TYR A 275 -20.53 3.24 -28.52
CA TYR A 275 -19.96 3.32 -27.17
C TYR A 275 -20.55 4.45 -26.31
N GLY A 276 -21.19 5.42 -26.94
CA GLY A 276 -21.72 6.62 -26.29
C GLY A 276 -20.70 7.75 -26.28
N TYR A 277 -21.19 8.97 -26.49
CA TYR A 277 -20.41 10.19 -26.58
C TYR A 277 -19.39 10.32 -25.43
N GLY A 278 -18.13 10.52 -25.79
CA GLY A 278 -17.06 10.82 -24.84
C GLY A 278 -16.30 9.60 -24.32
N TYR A 279 -16.70 8.38 -24.68
CA TYR A 279 -16.00 7.17 -24.25
C TYR A 279 -14.61 7.04 -24.89
N ILE A 280 -13.59 6.93 -24.05
CA ILE A 280 -12.26 6.44 -24.45
C ILE A 280 -11.80 5.39 -23.44
N ASN A 281 -11.43 4.20 -23.94
CA ASN A 281 -10.69 3.17 -23.21
C ASN A 281 -10.11 2.13 -24.18
N ALA A 282 -9.06 1.40 -23.80
CA ALA A 282 -8.54 0.32 -24.63
C ALA A 282 -9.45 -0.94 -24.67
N ILE A 283 -10.53 -0.99 -23.88
CA ILE A 283 -11.60 -2.01 -23.99
C ILE A 283 -12.90 -1.40 -24.55
N PRO A 284 -13.76 -2.19 -25.22
CA PRO A 284 -15.11 -1.75 -25.59
C PRO A 284 -15.98 -1.39 -24.38
N SER A 285 -16.84 -0.37 -24.52
CA SER A 285 -17.75 0.09 -23.46
C SER A 285 -18.72 -0.98 -22.94
N GLN A 286 -18.92 -2.04 -23.72
CA GLN A 286 -19.63 -3.26 -23.35
C GLN A 286 -19.19 -3.81 -21.98
N HIS A 287 -17.90 -3.77 -21.66
CA HIS A 287 -17.39 -4.31 -20.41
C HIS A 287 -17.82 -3.50 -19.20
N CYS A 288 -17.95 -2.18 -19.35
CA CYS A 288 -18.49 -1.29 -18.33
C CYS A 288 -19.98 -1.52 -18.10
N ALA A 289 -20.73 -2.00 -19.10
CA ALA A 289 -22.13 -2.38 -18.93
C ALA A 289 -22.27 -3.76 -18.27
N LEU A 290 -21.44 -4.75 -18.63
CA LEU A 290 -21.51 -6.12 -18.10
C LEU A 290 -21.39 -6.21 -16.58
N ILE A 291 -20.67 -5.30 -15.92
CA ILE A 291 -20.57 -5.29 -14.45
C ILE A 291 -21.92 -4.98 -13.75
N GLU A 292 -22.85 -4.29 -14.42
CA GLU A 292 -24.21 -4.04 -13.90
C GLU A 292 -25.01 -5.34 -13.74
N MET A 293 -24.63 -6.39 -14.47
CA MET A 293 -25.19 -7.76 -14.36
C MET A 293 -24.41 -8.63 -13.37
N TYR A 294 -23.53 -8.03 -12.56
CA TYR A 294 -22.69 -8.73 -11.59
C TYR A 294 -21.85 -9.85 -12.24
N ARG A 295 -21.38 -9.61 -13.48
CA ARG A 295 -20.54 -10.57 -14.19
C ARG A 295 -19.16 -10.66 -13.50
N PRO A 296 -18.75 -11.87 -13.06
CA PRO A 296 -17.58 -12.02 -12.21
C PRO A 296 -16.29 -11.79 -13.01
N TYR A 297 -15.17 -11.74 -12.27
CA TYR A 297 -13.85 -11.69 -12.87
C TYR A 297 -13.61 -12.96 -13.69
N ASN A 298 -13.43 -12.79 -15.01
CA ASN A 298 -13.08 -13.87 -15.92
C ASN A 298 -12.50 -13.31 -17.23
N ASN A 299 -11.22 -13.58 -17.49
CA ASN A 299 -10.57 -13.08 -18.70
C ASN A 299 -11.13 -13.68 -20.01
N SER A 300 -11.83 -14.82 -19.97
CA SER A 300 -12.40 -15.47 -21.17
C SER A 300 -13.83 -15.03 -21.44
N ASP A 301 -14.71 -15.16 -20.45
CA ASP A 301 -16.16 -15.08 -20.66
C ASP A 301 -16.80 -13.78 -20.15
N TRP A 302 -16.14 -13.05 -19.25
CA TRP A 302 -16.70 -11.87 -18.58
C TRP A 302 -15.73 -10.69 -18.54
N VAL A 303 -15.61 -10.01 -17.39
CA VAL A 303 -14.88 -8.73 -17.27
C VAL A 303 -13.64 -8.88 -16.40
N TRP A 304 -12.74 -7.91 -16.52
CA TRP A 304 -11.61 -7.73 -15.62
C TRP A 304 -11.49 -6.24 -15.31
N ALA A 305 -11.91 -5.85 -14.11
CA ALA A 305 -11.80 -4.49 -13.55
C ALA A 305 -12.02 -3.33 -14.57
N PRO A 306 -13.18 -3.25 -15.26
CA PRO A 306 -13.37 -2.30 -16.36
C PRO A 306 -13.30 -0.83 -15.92
N TYR A 307 -13.70 -0.51 -14.69
CA TYR A 307 -13.59 0.86 -14.17
C TYR A 307 -12.19 1.18 -13.62
N TYR A 308 -11.38 0.18 -13.29
CA TYR A 308 -9.98 0.38 -12.95
C TYR A 308 -9.17 0.90 -14.14
N THR A 309 -9.40 0.37 -15.36
CA THR A 309 -8.69 0.83 -16.57
C THR A 309 -9.11 2.26 -16.92
N ILE A 310 -10.40 2.58 -16.85
CA ILE A 310 -10.91 3.96 -17.03
C ILE A 310 -10.26 4.91 -16.02
N HIS A 311 -10.15 4.49 -14.76
CA HIS A 311 -9.47 5.29 -13.74
C HIS A 311 -8.03 5.61 -14.14
N LYS A 312 -7.22 4.64 -14.60
CA LYS A 312 -5.82 4.90 -14.96
C LYS A 312 -5.70 5.90 -16.10
N GLU A 313 -6.55 5.79 -17.10
CA GLU A 313 -6.57 6.74 -18.21
C GLU A 313 -6.99 8.13 -17.75
N LEU A 314 -8.03 8.21 -16.93
CA LEU A 314 -8.51 9.48 -16.38
C LEU A 314 -7.43 10.15 -15.52
N ALA A 315 -6.78 9.39 -14.64
CA ALA A 315 -5.68 9.88 -13.81
C ALA A 315 -4.51 10.37 -14.67
N GLY A 316 -4.11 9.63 -15.70
CA GLY A 316 -3.03 10.01 -16.61
C GLY A 316 -3.32 11.28 -17.40
N LEU A 317 -4.55 11.43 -17.91
CA LEU A 317 -4.97 12.65 -18.62
C LEU A 317 -5.04 13.87 -17.68
N ILE A 318 -5.52 13.68 -16.45
CA ILE A 318 -5.52 14.72 -15.41
C ILE A 318 -4.08 15.14 -15.07
N ASP A 319 -3.16 14.18 -14.92
CA ASP A 319 -1.76 14.46 -14.62
C ASP A 319 -1.08 15.21 -15.79
N ILE A 320 -1.35 14.84 -17.05
CA ILE A 320 -0.91 15.61 -18.23
C ILE A 320 -1.47 17.04 -18.19
N ALA A 321 -2.78 17.19 -17.96
CA ALA A 321 -3.43 18.50 -17.90
C ALA A 321 -2.91 19.38 -16.76
N THR A 322 -2.38 18.78 -15.68
CA THR A 322 -1.86 19.48 -14.50
C THR A 322 -0.38 19.83 -14.62
N LEU A 323 0.44 18.92 -15.16
CA LEU A 323 1.90 18.99 -15.08
C LEU A 323 2.57 19.44 -16.38
N PHE A 324 1.88 19.39 -17.51
CA PHE A 324 2.45 19.73 -18.82
C PHE A 324 2.35 21.23 -19.11
N ASP A 325 3.46 21.84 -19.54
CA ASP A 325 3.56 23.29 -19.75
C ASP A 325 3.02 23.75 -21.13
N ASP A 326 2.80 22.83 -22.07
CA ASP A 326 2.15 23.13 -23.35
C ASP A 326 0.63 23.23 -23.17
N LYS A 327 0.14 24.48 -23.12
CA LYS A 327 -1.26 24.80 -22.79
C LYS A 327 -2.26 24.18 -23.76
N GLU A 328 -1.93 24.04 -25.05
CA GLU A 328 -2.87 23.49 -26.04
C GLU A 328 -3.05 21.98 -25.83
N VAL A 329 -1.94 21.27 -25.61
CA VAL A 329 -1.97 19.83 -25.34
C VAL A 329 -2.61 19.55 -23.98
N ALA A 330 -2.28 20.33 -22.94
CA ALA A 330 -2.88 20.23 -21.63
C ALA A 330 -4.40 20.47 -21.66
N ALA A 331 -4.86 21.50 -22.38
CA ALA A 331 -6.29 21.77 -22.56
C ALA A 331 -7.00 20.65 -23.33
N LYS A 332 -6.35 20.06 -24.33
CA LYS A 332 -6.88 18.89 -25.06
C LYS A 332 -6.98 17.66 -24.16
N ALA A 333 -5.97 17.38 -23.33
CA ALA A 333 -6.02 16.30 -22.35
C ALA A 333 -7.17 16.49 -21.35
N LEU A 334 -7.35 17.71 -20.84
CA LEU A 334 -8.46 18.06 -19.96
C LEU A 334 -9.82 17.89 -20.64
N LEU A 335 -9.93 18.25 -21.93
CA LEU A 335 -11.16 18.05 -22.69
C LEU A 335 -11.51 16.57 -22.83
N ILE A 336 -10.52 15.72 -23.17
CA ILE A 336 -10.71 14.26 -23.26
C ILE A 336 -11.18 13.71 -21.90
N ALA A 337 -10.48 14.07 -20.82
CA ALA A 337 -10.82 13.64 -19.47
C ALA A 337 -12.23 14.10 -19.05
N LYS A 338 -12.61 15.35 -19.35
CA LYS A 338 -13.96 15.87 -19.09
C LYS A 338 -15.01 15.05 -19.82
N ASP A 339 -14.84 14.80 -21.12
CA ASP A 339 -15.79 14.03 -21.92
C ASP A 339 -15.91 12.58 -21.39
N MET A 340 -14.81 11.96 -20.94
CA MET A 340 -14.83 10.67 -20.24
C MET A 340 -15.62 10.72 -18.92
N GLY A 341 -15.35 11.71 -18.08
CA GLY A 341 -16.02 11.85 -16.79
C GLY A 341 -17.53 12.06 -16.94
N LEU A 342 -17.94 12.82 -17.96
CA LEU A 342 -19.35 13.00 -18.30
C LEU A 342 -19.98 11.74 -18.91
N TRP A 343 -19.22 10.93 -19.65
CA TRP A 343 -19.68 9.60 -20.07
C TRP A 343 -19.95 8.70 -18.86
N VAL A 344 -19.04 8.67 -17.88
CA VAL A 344 -19.20 7.90 -16.64
C VAL A 344 -20.41 8.38 -15.86
N TRP A 345 -20.57 9.69 -15.67
CA TRP A 345 -21.76 10.29 -15.05
C TRP A 345 -23.04 9.82 -15.75
N ASN A 346 -23.09 9.93 -17.09
CA ASN A 346 -24.25 9.59 -17.88
C ASN A 346 -24.63 8.10 -17.70
N ARG A 347 -23.65 7.19 -17.71
CA ARG A 347 -23.91 5.77 -17.47
C ARG A 347 -24.41 5.54 -16.05
N MET A 348 -23.66 5.99 -15.04
CA MET A 348 -23.96 5.71 -13.64
C MET A 348 -25.30 6.31 -13.22
N HIS A 349 -25.57 7.57 -13.57
CA HIS A 349 -26.80 8.26 -13.21
C HIS A 349 -28.06 7.55 -13.75
N TYR A 350 -28.05 7.12 -15.02
CA TYR A 350 -29.26 6.58 -15.65
C TYR A 350 -29.41 5.05 -15.53
N ARG A 351 -28.31 4.31 -15.33
CA ARG A 351 -28.31 2.84 -15.46
C ARG A 351 -28.07 2.11 -14.14
N THR A 352 -27.74 2.83 -13.08
CA THR A 352 -27.42 2.23 -11.78
C THR A 352 -28.16 2.92 -10.65
N TYR A 353 -28.25 2.27 -9.51
CA TYR A 353 -28.92 2.75 -8.30
C TYR A 353 -28.26 2.16 -7.05
N VAL A 354 -28.68 2.58 -5.86
CA VAL A 354 -28.26 1.97 -4.59
C VAL A 354 -29.50 1.48 -3.86
N LYS A 355 -29.49 0.20 -3.45
CA LYS A 355 -30.45 -0.37 -2.51
C LYS A 355 -29.68 -1.29 -1.54
N ALA A 356 -29.71 -0.99 -0.25
CA ALA A 356 -28.93 -1.71 0.77
C ALA A 356 -29.73 -2.83 1.46
N ASP A 357 -31.05 -2.69 1.59
CA ASP A 357 -31.94 -3.64 2.24
C ASP A 357 -32.23 -4.90 1.38
N GLY A 358 -32.67 -5.96 2.04
CA GLY A 358 -33.01 -7.25 1.43
C GLY A 358 -31.85 -8.25 1.39
N THR A 359 -32.11 -9.41 0.78
CA THR A 359 -31.07 -10.42 0.50
C THR A 359 -30.21 -9.99 -0.69
N GLN A 360 -29.04 -10.61 -0.86
CA GLN A 360 -28.22 -10.38 -2.07
C GLN A 360 -28.99 -10.72 -3.35
N GLU A 361 -29.79 -11.80 -3.34
CA GLU A 361 -30.62 -12.20 -4.48
C GLU A 361 -31.65 -11.12 -4.84
N GLU A 362 -32.34 -10.57 -3.85
CA GLU A 362 -33.29 -9.47 -4.04
C GLU A 362 -32.61 -8.20 -4.56
N ARG A 363 -31.43 -7.85 -4.02
CA ARG A 363 -30.64 -6.71 -4.49
C ARG A 363 -30.14 -6.88 -5.92
N ARG A 364 -29.85 -8.12 -6.35
CA ARG A 364 -29.34 -8.45 -7.69
C ARG A 364 -30.44 -8.77 -8.71
N ALA A 365 -31.70 -8.87 -8.28
CA ALA A 365 -32.83 -9.16 -9.17
C ALA A 365 -32.99 -8.14 -10.31
N LYS A 366 -32.61 -6.88 -10.05
CA LYS A 366 -32.49 -5.84 -11.07
C LYS A 366 -30.99 -5.48 -11.27
N PRO A 367 -30.53 -5.32 -12.52
CA PRO A 367 -29.14 -4.93 -12.79
C PRO A 367 -28.83 -3.51 -12.32
N GLY A 368 -27.57 -3.26 -11.95
CA GLY A 368 -27.06 -1.93 -11.65
C GLY A 368 -27.15 -1.48 -10.19
N ASN A 369 -27.35 -2.38 -9.22
CA ASN A 369 -27.28 -2.01 -7.81
C ASN A 369 -25.82 -1.90 -7.34
N ARG A 370 -25.38 -0.67 -7.09
CA ARG A 370 -23.98 -0.35 -6.73
C ARG A 370 -23.55 -0.88 -5.37
N TYR A 371 -24.50 -1.21 -4.48
CA TYR A 371 -24.21 -1.87 -3.21
C TYR A 371 -23.43 -3.19 -3.39
N GLU A 372 -23.73 -3.94 -4.46
CA GLU A 372 -23.10 -5.22 -4.75
C GLU A 372 -21.98 -5.12 -5.80
N MET A 373 -22.10 -4.20 -6.77
CA MET A 373 -21.17 -4.11 -7.90
C MET A 373 -19.72 -3.91 -7.44
N TRP A 374 -19.50 -3.01 -6.47
CA TRP A 374 -18.15 -2.63 -6.03
C TRP A 374 -17.56 -3.57 -4.98
N ASP A 375 -18.37 -4.44 -4.38
CA ASP A 375 -17.91 -5.47 -3.44
C ASP A 375 -17.45 -6.76 -4.16
N MET A 376 -17.62 -6.83 -5.48
CA MET A 376 -17.18 -7.98 -6.26
C MET A 376 -15.65 -8.07 -6.35
N TYR A 377 -15.11 -9.24 -6.06
CA TYR A 377 -13.68 -9.53 -6.18
C TYR A 377 -13.16 -9.30 -7.61
N ILE A 378 -12.20 -8.38 -7.76
CA ILE A 378 -11.52 -7.94 -9.01
C ILE A 378 -12.46 -7.32 -10.07
N ALA A 379 -13.61 -7.93 -10.37
CA ALA A 379 -14.57 -7.36 -11.32
C ALA A 379 -15.13 -6.01 -10.85
N GLY A 380 -15.33 -5.86 -9.53
CA GLY A 380 -15.75 -4.62 -8.89
C GLY A 380 -14.60 -3.66 -8.58
N GLU A 381 -13.37 -3.95 -9.01
CA GLU A 381 -12.25 -3.05 -8.80
C GLU A 381 -12.40 -1.80 -9.68
N VAL A 382 -12.46 -0.64 -9.01
CA VAL A 382 -12.64 0.67 -9.63
C VAL A 382 -11.41 1.57 -9.47
N GLY A 383 -10.39 1.11 -8.73
CA GLY A 383 -9.27 1.96 -8.33
C GLY A 383 -9.73 3.29 -7.71
N GLY A 384 -9.08 4.40 -8.08
CA GLY A 384 -9.40 5.76 -7.64
C GLY A 384 -10.34 6.50 -8.59
N MET A 385 -11.39 5.84 -9.12
CA MET A 385 -12.41 6.53 -9.95
C MET A 385 -13.00 7.74 -9.21
N GLN A 386 -13.36 7.55 -7.94
CA GLN A 386 -13.88 8.61 -7.08
C GLN A 386 -12.88 9.77 -6.94
N GLU A 387 -11.60 9.49 -6.72
CA GLU A 387 -10.55 10.52 -6.65
C GLU A 387 -10.43 11.30 -7.96
N SER A 388 -10.36 10.59 -9.09
CA SER A 388 -10.11 11.20 -10.40
C SER A 388 -11.28 12.07 -10.86
N LEU A 389 -12.51 11.62 -10.63
CA LEU A 389 -13.72 12.40 -10.93
C LEU A 389 -13.83 13.64 -10.04
N SER A 390 -13.52 13.52 -8.75
CA SER A 390 -13.46 14.67 -7.83
C SER A 390 -12.39 15.68 -8.26
N ARG A 391 -11.17 15.22 -8.57
CA ARG A 391 -10.09 16.08 -9.11
C ARG A 391 -10.51 16.79 -10.40
N LEU A 392 -11.12 16.06 -11.32
CA LEU A 392 -11.60 16.62 -12.59
C LEU A 392 -12.69 17.68 -12.38
N SER A 393 -13.58 17.49 -11.40
CA SER A 393 -14.61 18.46 -11.05
C SER A 393 -14.03 19.81 -10.59
N GLU A 394 -12.83 19.80 -10.01
CA GLU A 394 -12.12 20.99 -9.57
C GLU A 394 -11.45 21.73 -10.74
N MET A 395 -11.20 21.04 -11.85
CA MET A 395 -10.50 21.58 -13.03
C MET A 395 -11.45 22.19 -14.07
N VAL A 396 -12.75 21.89 -14.00
CA VAL A 396 -13.74 22.41 -14.95
C VAL A 396 -14.44 23.66 -14.42
N SER A 397 -14.73 24.61 -15.30
CA SER A 397 -15.37 25.88 -14.95
C SER A 397 -16.90 25.86 -15.06
N ASN A 398 -17.47 24.98 -15.88
CA ASN A 398 -18.93 24.86 -16.02
C ASN A 398 -19.54 24.23 -14.76
N SER A 399 -20.48 24.92 -14.13
CA SER A 399 -21.11 24.49 -12.87
C SER A 399 -21.95 23.22 -13.01
N THR A 400 -22.59 23.01 -14.17
CA THR A 400 -23.33 21.77 -14.45
C THR A 400 -22.38 20.59 -14.61
N ASP A 401 -21.30 20.74 -15.38
CA ASP A 401 -20.29 19.68 -15.53
C ASP A 401 -19.65 19.35 -14.18
N LYS A 402 -19.31 20.36 -13.38
CA LYS A 402 -18.81 20.16 -12.02
C LYS A 402 -19.76 19.35 -11.15
N ALA A 403 -21.05 19.70 -11.11
CA ALA A 403 -22.05 18.98 -10.33
C ALA A 403 -22.20 17.52 -10.79
N ARG A 404 -22.20 17.29 -12.10
CA ARG A 404 -22.27 15.94 -12.70
C ARG A 404 -21.04 15.09 -12.34
N LEU A 405 -19.85 15.66 -12.40
CA LEU A 405 -18.62 14.96 -12.05
C LEU A 405 -18.56 14.58 -10.57
N LEU A 406 -19.06 15.46 -9.68
CA LEU A 406 -19.19 15.15 -8.25
C LEU A 406 -20.20 14.03 -8.00
N GLU A 407 -21.36 14.07 -8.67
CA GLU A 407 -22.34 12.97 -8.58
C GLU A 407 -21.75 11.65 -9.12
N ALA A 408 -20.99 11.71 -10.21
CA ALA A 408 -20.31 10.54 -10.75
C ALA A 408 -19.29 9.97 -9.76
N ALA A 409 -18.53 10.82 -9.06
CA ALA A 409 -17.60 10.39 -8.02
C ALA A 409 -18.33 9.63 -6.90
N GLN A 410 -19.49 10.13 -6.45
CA GLN A 410 -20.34 9.48 -5.43
C GLN A 410 -20.97 8.16 -5.90
N CYS A 411 -21.14 7.96 -7.21
CA CYS A 411 -21.61 6.66 -7.71
C CYS A 411 -20.61 5.52 -7.42
N PHE A 412 -19.34 5.82 -7.14
CA PHE A 412 -18.33 4.83 -6.78
C PHE A 412 -18.24 4.57 -5.27
N ASP A 413 -19.14 5.12 -4.47
CA ASP A 413 -19.25 4.78 -3.06
C ASP A 413 -19.58 3.30 -2.89
N ALA A 414 -18.85 2.64 -1.99
CA ALA A 414 -19.05 1.23 -1.64
C ALA A 414 -19.62 1.12 -0.23
N PRO A 415 -20.94 1.33 -0.03
CA PRO A 415 -21.55 1.42 1.30
C PRO A 415 -21.29 0.18 2.17
N LYS A 416 -21.21 -1.02 1.59
CA LYS A 416 -20.88 -2.24 2.33
C LYS A 416 -19.51 -2.17 3.02
N PHE A 417 -18.56 -1.44 2.45
CA PHE A 417 -17.22 -1.23 2.98
C PHE A 417 -17.08 0.10 3.74
N TYR A 418 -17.71 1.18 3.26
CA TYR A 418 -17.60 2.52 3.84
C TYR A 418 -18.38 2.66 5.15
N GLU A 419 -19.60 2.12 5.24
CA GLU A 419 -20.44 2.28 6.44
C GLU A 419 -19.82 1.69 7.71
N PRO A 420 -19.21 0.48 7.69
CA PRO A 420 -18.44 -0.01 8.83
C PRO A 420 -17.24 0.88 9.17
N LEU A 421 -16.44 1.27 8.17
CA LEU A 421 -15.23 2.06 8.37
C LEU A 421 -15.51 3.46 8.92
N ALA A 422 -16.60 4.10 8.50
CA ALA A 422 -17.02 5.40 9.04
C ALA A 422 -17.29 5.35 10.55
N LYS A 423 -17.63 4.16 11.08
CA LYS A 423 -17.85 3.87 12.51
C LYS A 423 -16.66 3.17 13.16
N ASN A 424 -15.50 3.15 12.48
CA ASN A 424 -14.26 2.52 12.92
C ASN A 424 -14.37 0.98 13.15
N ILE A 425 -15.32 0.31 12.48
CA ILE A 425 -15.44 -1.14 12.45
C ILE A 425 -14.47 -1.69 11.38
N ASP A 426 -13.64 -2.68 11.73
CA ASP A 426 -12.60 -3.21 10.84
C ASP A 426 -13.17 -4.23 9.84
N ASP A 427 -13.85 -3.73 8.81
CA ASP A 427 -14.28 -4.52 7.65
C ASP A 427 -13.19 -4.63 6.58
N ILE A 428 -11.90 -4.47 6.93
CA ILE A 428 -10.74 -4.59 6.03
C ILE A 428 -10.31 -6.06 5.87
N ARG A 429 -10.56 -6.86 6.91
CA ARG A 429 -10.19 -8.27 7.03
C ARG A 429 -10.54 -9.03 5.75
N THR A 430 -9.58 -9.78 5.19
CA THR A 430 -9.80 -10.65 4.02
C THR A 430 -10.22 -9.97 2.72
N ARG A 431 -10.12 -8.64 2.62
CA ARG A 431 -10.33 -7.90 1.38
C ARG A 431 -9.04 -7.83 0.56
N HIS A 432 -9.17 -7.73 -0.77
CA HIS A 432 -8.06 -7.46 -1.66
C HIS A 432 -7.51 -6.06 -1.36
N ALA A 433 -6.25 -5.94 -0.97
CA ALA A 433 -5.68 -4.72 -0.44
C ALA A 433 -5.69 -3.58 -1.46
N ASN A 434 -5.05 -3.77 -2.61
CA ASN A 434 -4.95 -2.70 -3.60
C ASN A 434 -6.26 -2.37 -4.34
N GLN A 435 -7.27 -3.25 -4.35
CA GLN A 435 -8.61 -2.90 -4.82
C GLN A 435 -9.24 -1.82 -3.93
N HIS A 436 -9.04 -1.90 -2.62
CA HIS A 436 -9.76 -1.09 -1.64
C HIS A 436 -9.00 0.18 -1.20
N ILE A 437 -7.66 0.16 -1.11
CA ILE A 437 -6.89 1.35 -0.68
C ILE A 437 -7.17 2.59 -1.57
N PRO A 438 -7.20 2.49 -2.93
CA PRO A 438 -7.53 3.63 -3.79
C PRO A 438 -8.96 4.17 -3.60
N MET A 439 -9.90 3.33 -3.19
CA MET A 439 -11.27 3.77 -2.88
C MET A 439 -11.25 4.69 -1.67
N ILE A 440 -10.44 4.36 -0.66
CA ILE A 440 -10.24 5.20 0.54
C ILE A 440 -9.58 6.54 0.20
N VAL A 441 -8.59 6.55 -0.71
CA VAL A 441 -8.04 7.81 -1.28
C VAL A 441 -9.14 8.62 -1.95
N GLY A 442 -10.03 7.94 -2.70
CA GLY A 442 -11.21 8.53 -3.32
C GLY A 442 -12.17 9.17 -2.32
N ALA A 443 -12.48 8.50 -1.21
CA ALA A 443 -13.31 9.02 -0.14
C ALA A 443 -12.73 10.34 0.40
N LEU A 444 -11.46 10.34 0.81
CA LEU A 444 -10.81 11.56 1.31
C LEU A 444 -10.82 12.70 0.28
N ARG A 445 -10.66 12.38 -1.01
CA ARG A 445 -10.73 13.41 -2.06
C ARG A 445 -12.15 13.95 -2.25
N SER A 446 -13.18 13.11 -2.15
CA SER A 446 -14.58 13.57 -2.17
C SER A 446 -14.88 14.51 -1.02
N TYR A 447 -14.35 14.22 0.18
CA TYR A 447 -14.50 15.09 1.35
C TYR A 447 -14.07 16.53 1.06
N LYS A 448 -12.92 16.72 0.39
CA LYS A 448 -12.42 18.05 -0.01
C LYS A 448 -13.45 18.86 -0.82
N SER A 449 -14.30 18.19 -1.59
CA SER A 449 -15.25 18.84 -2.50
C SER A 449 -16.66 18.97 -1.94
N ASN A 450 -17.10 18.04 -1.10
CA ASN A 450 -18.49 17.98 -0.60
C ASN A 450 -18.64 18.26 0.90
N HIS A 451 -17.54 18.30 1.67
CA HIS A 451 -17.50 18.56 3.10
C HIS A 451 -18.30 17.58 3.97
N ASP A 452 -18.65 16.40 3.45
CA ASP A 452 -19.34 15.36 4.21
C ASP A 452 -18.34 14.55 5.06
N ILE A 453 -18.37 14.79 6.36
CA ILE A 453 -17.45 14.21 7.35
C ILE A 453 -17.41 12.67 7.31
N HIS A 454 -18.47 12.01 6.82
CA HIS A 454 -18.49 10.57 6.59
C HIS A 454 -17.24 10.11 5.83
N TYR A 455 -16.88 10.78 4.74
CA TYR A 455 -15.74 10.39 3.91
C TYR A 455 -14.39 10.63 4.59
N TYR A 456 -14.26 11.69 5.39
CA TYR A 456 -13.06 11.91 6.20
C TYR A 456 -12.90 10.78 7.21
N ASN A 457 -13.96 10.43 7.93
CA ASN A 457 -13.94 9.37 8.94
C ASN A 457 -13.60 8.01 8.32
N VAL A 458 -14.14 7.68 7.14
CA VAL A 458 -13.77 6.46 6.40
C VAL A 458 -12.25 6.40 6.17
N ALA A 459 -11.65 7.51 5.71
CA ALA A 459 -10.23 7.58 5.41
C ALA A 459 -9.33 7.55 6.65
N ASP A 460 -9.66 8.34 7.66
CA ASP A 460 -8.92 8.44 8.91
C ASP A 460 -8.93 7.11 9.67
N ASN A 461 -10.12 6.50 9.86
CA ASN A 461 -10.26 5.21 10.53
C ASN A 461 -9.53 4.10 9.78
N PHE A 462 -9.69 4.02 8.45
CA PHE A 462 -8.98 3.02 7.64
C PHE A 462 -7.47 3.13 7.83
N TRP A 463 -6.90 4.33 7.78
CA TRP A 463 -5.47 4.53 7.95
C TRP A 463 -4.99 4.01 9.32
N HIS A 464 -5.65 4.39 10.41
CA HIS A 464 -5.29 3.96 11.75
C HIS A 464 -5.43 2.44 11.96
N LEU A 465 -6.49 1.83 11.43
CA LEU A 465 -6.67 0.38 11.46
C LEU A 465 -5.53 -0.33 10.70
N VAL A 466 -5.16 0.15 9.50
CA VAL A 466 -4.03 -0.40 8.73
C VAL A 466 -2.71 -0.31 9.50
N GLN A 467 -2.38 0.86 10.05
CA GLN A 467 -1.13 1.06 10.79
C GLN A 467 -1.04 0.19 12.04
N GLY A 468 -2.15 -0.02 12.74
CA GLY A 468 -2.16 -0.82 13.97
C GLY A 468 -2.21 -2.33 13.74
N ARG A 469 -2.89 -2.78 12.67
CA ARG A 469 -3.35 -4.17 12.57
C ARG A 469 -2.73 -4.97 11.42
N TYR A 470 -2.29 -4.31 10.35
CA TYR A 470 -1.98 -4.98 9.07
C TYR A 470 -0.57 -4.74 8.53
N MET A 471 0.11 -3.67 8.95
CA MET A 471 1.43 -3.28 8.45
C MET A 471 2.56 -4.27 8.83
N TYR A 472 3.46 -4.55 7.89
CA TYR A 472 4.78 -5.16 8.11
C TYR A 472 5.84 -4.09 8.46
N ALA A 473 6.99 -4.50 8.99
CA ALA A 473 8.01 -3.57 9.48
C ALA A 473 8.51 -2.56 8.43
N THR A 474 8.50 -2.94 7.14
CA THR A 474 8.88 -2.09 6.01
C THR A 474 7.84 -1.03 5.65
N GLY A 475 6.65 -1.04 6.27
CA GLY A 475 5.54 -0.14 5.97
C GLY A 475 4.50 -0.71 4.99
N GLY A 476 4.80 -1.86 4.37
CA GLY A 476 3.92 -2.54 3.43
C GLY A 476 2.79 -3.33 4.07
N VAL A 477 1.83 -3.74 3.24
CA VAL A 477 0.69 -4.58 3.64
C VAL A 477 0.41 -5.64 2.58
N GLY A 478 -0.35 -6.66 2.98
CA GLY A 478 -0.85 -7.68 2.07
C GLY A 478 0.02 -8.94 2.03
N ASN A 479 -0.66 -10.06 1.82
CA ASN A 479 -0.07 -11.37 1.62
C ASN A 479 -0.89 -12.06 0.52
N GLY A 480 -0.28 -12.27 -0.65
CA GLY A 480 -0.97 -12.69 -1.86
C GLY A 480 -2.09 -11.69 -2.21
N GLU A 481 -1.77 -10.39 -2.20
CA GLU A 481 -2.69 -9.27 -2.51
C GLU A 481 -3.83 -9.04 -1.50
N MET A 482 -4.01 -9.93 -0.52
CA MET A 482 -5.09 -9.84 0.46
C MET A 482 -4.62 -9.28 1.80
N PHE A 483 -5.43 -8.44 2.42
CA PHE A 483 -5.37 -8.25 3.86
C PHE A 483 -5.69 -9.58 4.56
N ARG A 484 -4.82 -10.04 5.46
CA ARG A 484 -5.04 -11.27 6.25
C ARG A 484 -5.70 -10.92 7.57
N GLN A 485 -5.69 -11.80 8.56
CA GLN A 485 -6.22 -11.45 9.88
C GLN A 485 -5.32 -10.41 10.58
N PRO A 486 -5.90 -9.46 11.33
CA PRO A 486 -5.17 -8.55 12.21
C PRO A 486 -4.14 -9.29 13.08
N TYR A 487 -2.95 -8.70 13.23
CA TYR A 487 -1.90 -9.22 14.11
C TYR A 487 -1.43 -10.65 13.79
N THR A 488 -1.32 -11.01 12.50
CA THR A 488 -0.84 -12.33 12.03
C THR A 488 0.31 -12.26 11.03
N GLN A 489 1.01 -11.13 10.97
CA GLN A 489 2.03 -10.81 9.99
C GLN A 489 3.20 -11.79 10.03
N VAL A 490 3.70 -12.17 11.21
CA VAL A 490 4.85 -13.07 11.37
C VAL A 490 4.47 -14.47 10.94
N LEU A 491 3.31 -14.99 11.38
CA LEU A 491 2.81 -16.27 10.91
C LEU A 491 2.60 -16.27 9.39
N SER A 492 1.98 -15.22 8.86
CA SER A 492 1.73 -15.03 7.42
C SER A 492 3.02 -15.07 6.62
N MET A 493 4.03 -14.30 7.04
CA MET A 493 5.33 -14.27 6.37
C MET A 493 6.08 -15.59 6.50
N ALA A 494 6.14 -16.17 7.70
CA ALA A 494 6.91 -17.39 7.93
C ALA A 494 6.31 -18.65 7.27
N THR A 495 5.05 -18.56 6.81
CA THR A 495 4.36 -19.66 6.11
C THR A 495 4.11 -19.38 4.63
N ASN A 496 4.42 -18.18 4.15
CA ASN A 496 4.43 -17.80 2.74
C ASN A 496 5.88 -17.89 2.24
N GLY A 497 6.28 -19.04 1.73
CA GLY A 497 7.66 -19.32 1.29
C GLY A 497 7.71 -20.15 0.01
N MET A 498 8.94 -20.46 -0.42
CA MET A 498 9.35 -21.17 -1.64
C MET A 498 8.23 -21.98 -2.32
N GLN A 499 7.80 -21.54 -3.51
CA GLN A 499 6.77 -22.24 -4.28
C GLN A 499 7.31 -23.56 -4.83
N GLU A 500 6.41 -24.51 -5.16
CA GLU A 500 6.81 -25.78 -5.77
C GLU A 500 7.59 -25.52 -7.08
N GLY A 501 8.87 -25.91 -7.10
CA GLY A 501 9.74 -25.76 -8.27
C GLY A 501 10.55 -24.46 -8.35
N GLU A 502 10.46 -23.56 -7.37
CA GLU A 502 11.36 -22.41 -7.28
C GLU A 502 12.68 -22.78 -6.60
N ALA A 503 13.77 -22.08 -6.96
CA ALA A 503 15.10 -22.27 -6.37
C ALA A 503 15.39 -21.27 -5.22
N MET A 504 14.60 -20.21 -5.10
CA MET A 504 14.77 -19.14 -4.11
C MET A 504 13.45 -18.89 -3.37
N ALA A 505 13.55 -18.38 -2.14
CA ALA A 505 12.37 -18.00 -1.37
C ALA A 505 11.90 -16.60 -1.77
N ASN A 506 10.76 -16.52 -2.46
CA ASN A 506 10.14 -15.26 -2.86
C ASN A 506 8.74 -15.14 -2.23
N PRO A 507 8.62 -14.86 -0.92
CA PRO A 507 7.31 -14.66 -0.28
C PRO A 507 6.45 -13.63 -1.03
N ASN A 508 5.21 -13.99 -1.31
CA ASN A 508 4.23 -13.11 -1.96
C ASN A 508 3.65 -12.12 -0.94
N LEU A 509 4.44 -11.14 -0.51
CA LEU A 509 4.07 -10.16 0.50
C LEU A 509 4.29 -8.74 -0.02
N ASN A 510 3.62 -7.77 0.61
CA ASN A 510 3.85 -6.35 0.37
C ASN A 510 3.77 -5.96 -1.11
N GLU A 511 2.60 -6.14 -1.73
CA GLU A 511 2.38 -5.66 -3.09
C GLU A 511 2.73 -4.16 -3.17
N THR A 512 3.56 -3.79 -4.15
CA THR A 512 4.13 -2.43 -4.24
C THR A 512 3.05 -1.36 -4.43
N CYS A 513 1.97 -1.68 -5.16
CA CYS A 513 0.83 -0.78 -5.33
C CYS A 513 0.16 -0.38 -4.00
N CYS A 514 0.10 -1.30 -3.03
CA CYS A 514 -0.51 -1.01 -1.74
C CYS A 514 0.23 0.12 -1.02
N THR A 515 1.56 0.04 -0.97
CA THR A 515 2.38 1.06 -0.31
C THR A 515 2.33 2.39 -1.06
N TYR A 516 2.33 2.39 -2.40
CA TYR A 516 2.11 3.62 -3.17
C TYR A 516 0.81 4.32 -2.77
N ASN A 517 -0.31 3.59 -2.71
CA ASN A 517 -1.61 4.17 -2.41
C ASN A 517 -1.74 4.57 -0.93
N LEU A 518 -1.12 3.82 -0.01
CA LEU A 518 -1.07 4.20 1.40
C LEU A 518 -0.23 5.46 1.63
N LEU A 519 0.89 5.63 0.93
CA LEU A 519 1.68 6.87 0.98
C LEU A 519 0.87 8.04 0.41
N LYS A 520 0.14 7.83 -0.68
CA LYS A 520 -0.78 8.84 -1.23
C LYS A 520 -1.85 9.26 -0.22
N LEU A 521 -2.55 8.30 0.39
CA LEU A 521 -3.53 8.55 1.46
C LEU A 521 -2.91 9.31 2.63
N THR A 522 -1.72 8.90 3.07
CA THR A 522 -1.01 9.51 4.21
C THR A 522 -0.66 10.97 3.93
N LYS A 523 -0.16 11.27 2.73
CA LYS A 523 0.14 12.64 2.30
C LYS A 523 -1.11 13.50 2.31
N ASP A 524 -2.22 12.98 1.79
CA ASP A 524 -3.48 13.72 1.68
C ASP A 524 -4.15 13.90 3.06
N LEU A 525 -4.03 12.96 3.99
CA LEU A 525 -4.47 13.15 5.39
C LEU A 525 -3.63 14.23 6.10
N ASN A 526 -2.33 14.30 5.82
CA ASN A 526 -1.42 15.29 6.44
C ASN A 526 -1.76 16.74 6.08
N VAL A 527 -2.50 16.98 4.98
CA VAL A 527 -3.05 18.30 4.63
C VAL A 527 -4.01 18.82 5.71
N TYR A 528 -4.78 17.91 6.34
CA TYR A 528 -5.74 18.23 7.39
C TYR A 528 -5.09 18.26 8.78
N ASN A 529 -4.10 17.40 9.03
CA ASN A 529 -3.43 17.28 10.33
C ASN A 529 -1.88 17.39 10.22
N PRO A 530 -1.32 18.50 9.72
CA PRO A 530 0.12 18.58 9.44
C PRO A 530 1.02 18.59 10.69
N ASP A 531 0.44 18.79 11.87
CA ASP A 531 1.14 18.71 13.16
C ASP A 531 1.19 17.29 13.74
N ASP A 532 0.47 16.34 13.15
CA ASP A 532 0.58 14.93 13.50
C ASP A 532 1.76 14.30 12.76
N ALA A 533 2.89 14.18 13.47
CA ALA A 533 4.10 13.60 12.93
C ALA A 533 3.98 12.09 12.62
N GLU A 534 2.96 11.38 13.13
CA GLU A 534 2.76 9.95 12.85
C GLU A 534 2.58 9.66 11.37
N LEU A 535 1.84 10.54 10.68
CA LEU A 535 1.62 10.46 9.25
C LEU A 535 2.97 10.48 8.52
N MET A 536 3.85 11.42 8.85
CA MET A 536 5.13 11.57 8.17
C MET A 536 6.21 10.58 8.64
N ASP A 537 6.07 10.02 9.85
CA ASP A 537 6.84 8.86 10.29
C ASP A 537 6.51 7.61 9.47
N TYR A 538 5.22 7.36 9.20
CA TYR A 538 4.82 6.29 8.29
C TYR A 538 5.25 6.56 6.85
N TYR A 539 5.11 7.81 6.38
CA TYR A 539 5.51 8.18 5.02
C TYR A 539 7.01 7.90 4.79
N GLU A 540 7.87 8.32 5.72
CA GLU A 540 9.31 8.03 5.70
C GLU A 540 9.57 6.52 5.69
N ARG A 541 8.85 5.75 6.52
CA ARG A 541 8.99 4.29 6.61
C ARG A 541 8.70 3.60 5.28
N GLY A 542 7.52 3.82 4.70
CA GLY A 542 7.12 3.17 3.44
C GLY A 542 7.98 3.62 2.25
N LEU A 543 8.35 4.90 2.21
CA LEU A 543 9.24 5.44 1.18
C LEU A 543 10.63 4.78 1.24
N TYR A 544 11.30 4.83 2.39
CA TYR A 544 12.71 4.43 2.50
C TYR A 544 12.90 2.90 2.46
N ASN A 545 11.93 2.14 2.96
CA ASN A 545 12.09 0.70 3.15
C ASN A 545 11.42 -0.16 2.09
N GLN A 546 10.46 0.37 1.33
CA GLN A 546 9.81 -0.39 0.26
C GLN A 546 9.91 0.32 -1.09
N ILE A 547 9.45 1.57 -1.21
CA ILE A 547 9.39 2.24 -2.51
C ILE A 547 10.78 2.52 -3.10
N VAL A 548 11.78 2.89 -2.27
CA VAL A 548 13.16 3.05 -2.78
C VAL A 548 13.78 1.71 -3.17
N GLY A 549 13.45 0.63 -2.45
CA GLY A 549 13.94 -0.71 -2.71
C GLY A 549 13.19 -1.47 -3.81
N SER A 550 12.06 -0.96 -4.30
CA SER A 550 11.23 -1.64 -5.29
C SER A 550 11.74 -1.52 -6.72
N LEU A 551 12.82 -0.76 -6.94
CA LEU A 551 13.54 -0.67 -8.21
C LEU A 551 14.85 -1.43 -8.10
N ASP A 552 15.13 -2.27 -9.10
CA ASP A 552 16.40 -2.95 -9.25
C ASP A 552 17.57 -1.92 -9.24
N PRO A 553 18.69 -2.22 -8.59
CA PRO A 553 19.78 -1.27 -8.46
C PRO A 553 20.58 -1.02 -9.72
N ASP A 554 20.59 -1.97 -10.65
CA ASP A 554 21.51 -1.99 -11.79
C ASP A 554 20.82 -1.60 -13.11
N HIS A 555 19.49 -1.74 -13.19
CA HIS A 555 18.69 -1.37 -14.36
C HIS A 555 17.23 -1.12 -13.99
N TYR A 556 16.44 -0.55 -14.91
CA TYR A 556 15.00 -0.41 -14.69
C TYR A 556 14.26 -1.75 -14.72
N ALA A 557 13.96 -2.29 -13.54
CA ALA A 557 12.96 -3.32 -13.33
C ALA A 557 12.34 -3.15 -11.94
N VAL A 558 11.01 -3.15 -11.84
CA VAL A 558 10.32 -2.95 -10.55
C VAL A 558 9.67 -4.22 -10.02
N THR A 559 9.59 -4.33 -8.69
CA THR A 559 8.94 -5.45 -8.00
C THR A 559 7.43 -5.42 -8.16
N TYR A 560 6.81 -6.60 -8.23
CA TYR A 560 5.37 -6.73 -7.95
C TYR A 560 5.16 -6.86 -6.44
N GLN A 561 5.52 -8.02 -5.89
CA GLN A 561 5.58 -8.29 -4.46
C GLN A 561 6.94 -7.83 -3.94
N TYR A 562 6.94 -7.16 -2.79
CA TYR A 562 8.16 -6.78 -2.10
C TYR A 562 8.48 -7.84 -1.02
N ALA A 563 9.19 -8.87 -1.46
CA ALA A 563 9.48 -10.06 -0.66
C ALA A 563 10.30 -9.71 0.59
N VAL A 564 9.74 -10.04 1.77
CA VAL A 564 10.40 -9.94 3.07
C VAL A 564 10.29 -11.27 3.81
N GLY A 565 11.28 -11.58 4.65
CA GLY A 565 11.25 -12.79 5.46
C GLY A 565 12.61 -13.41 5.70
N LEU A 566 12.63 -14.73 5.89
CA LEU A 566 13.83 -15.55 6.03
C LEU A 566 14.38 -15.90 4.64
N ASN A 567 15.66 -15.57 4.38
CA ASN A 567 16.33 -15.86 3.12
C ASN A 567 15.56 -15.39 1.86
N ALA A 568 14.89 -14.24 1.94
CA ALA A 568 13.99 -13.75 0.91
C ALA A 568 14.76 -13.11 -0.27
N THR A 569 14.28 -13.32 -1.49
CA THR A 569 14.78 -12.64 -2.69
C THR A 569 13.67 -11.81 -3.33
N LYS A 570 13.98 -10.58 -3.74
CA LYS A 570 13.03 -9.67 -4.40
C LYS A 570 12.84 -10.10 -5.86
N PRO A 571 11.60 -10.37 -6.31
CA PRO A 571 11.33 -10.77 -7.69
C PRO A 571 11.15 -9.54 -8.58
N PHE A 572 12.26 -8.92 -9.02
CA PHE A 572 12.21 -7.91 -10.07
C PHE A 572 11.79 -8.54 -11.41
N GLY A 573 11.05 -7.79 -12.23
CA GLY A 573 10.62 -8.29 -13.55
C GLY A 573 9.61 -7.43 -14.30
N ASN A 574 9.15 -6.31 -13.72
CA ASN A 574 8.33 -5.35 -14.46
C ASN A 574 9.22 -4.27 -15.08
N GLU A 575 9.49 -4.39 -16.37
CA GLU A 575 10.33 -3.44 -17.12
C GLU A 575 9.52 -2.33 -17.82
N THR A 576 8.19 -2.48 -17.85
CA THR A 576 7.27 -1.56 -18.54
C THR A 576 5.99 -1.35 -17.72
N PRO A 577 5.25 -0.23 -17.92
CA PRO A 577 4.02 0.04 -17.18
C PRO A 577 2.90 -0.98 -17.45
N GLN A 578 2.91 -1.63 -18.62
CA GLN A 578 1.93 -2.65 -18.98
C GLN A 578 2.28 -4.07 -18.49
N SER A 579 3.46 -4.30 -17.90
CA SER A 579 3.84 -5.64 -17.43
C SER A 579 2.83 -6.20 -16.42
N THR A 580 2.47 -5.39 -15.42
CA THR A 580 1.47 -5.68 -14.37
C THR A 580 0.96 -4.36 -13.74
N CYS A 581 0.00 -4.41 -12.81
CA CYS A 581 -0.41 -3.24 -12.03
C CYS A 581 0.77 -2.55 -11.28
N CYS A 582 1.71 -3.33 -10.74
CA CYS A 582 2.91 -2.81 -10.09
C CYS A 582 3.94 -2.29 -11.08
N GLY A 583 3.98 -2.81 -12.32
CA GLY A 583 4.73 -2.17 -13.41
C GLY A 583 4.23 -0.75 -13.66
N GLY A 584 2.90 -0.59 -13.74
CA GLY A 584 2.25 0.71 -13.88
C GLY A 584 2.57 1.65 -12.71
N THR A 585 2.30 1.22 -11.48
CA THR A 585 2.57 2.04 -10.29
C THR A 585 4.06 2.33 -10.09
N GLY A 586 4.94 1.37 -10.38
CA GLY A 586 6.38 1.54 -10.32
C GLY A 586 6.91 2.58 -11.30
N SER A 587 6.29 2.72 -12.48
CA SER A 587 6.63 3.80 -13.42
C SER A 587 6.39 5.21 -12.85
N GLU A 588 5.49 5.34 -11.87
CA GLU A 588 5.22 6.61 -11.19
C GLU A 588 6.01 6.79 -9.89
N ASN A 589 6.42 5.71 -9.21
CA ASN A 589 7.04 5.77 -7.88
C ASN A 589 8.30 6.65 -7.88
N HIS A 590 9.15 6.45 -8.88
CA HIS A 590 10.53 6.92 -8.88
C HIS A 590 10.69 8.35 -9.42
N THR A 591 9.61 8.98 -9.88
CA THR A 591 9.62 10.36 -10.40
C THR A 591 9.22 11.41 -9.36
N LYS A 592 8.80 10.99 -8.15
CA LYS A 592 8.13 11.88 -7.19
C LYS A 592 8.50 11.73 -5.72
N TYR A 593 9.72 11.27 -5.42
CA TYR A 593 10.19 11.07 -4.04
C TYR A 593 10.06 12.29 -3.11
N GLN A 594 10.12 13.50 -3.67
CA GLN A 594 10.07 14.75 -2.94
C GLN A 594 8.66 15.27 -2.61
N GLN A 595 7.60 14.63 -3.12
CA GLN A 595 6.24 15.19 -3.08
C GLN A 595 5.69 15.45 -1.67
N ALA A 596 6.26 14.83 -0.63
CA ALA A 596 5.89 15.00 0.77
C ALA A 596 7.05 15.55 1.63
N ALA A 597 8.11 16.09 1.01
CA ALA A 597 9.23 16.66 1.74
C ALA A 597 8.82 17.90 2.55
N TYR A 598 7.87 18.67 2.02
CA TYR A 598 7.38 19.90 2.62
C TYR A 598 5.87 20.04 2.48
N PHE A 599 5.25 20.64 3.48
CA PHE A 599 3.88 21.16 3.44
C PHE A 599 3.90 22.63 3.83
N HIS A 600 2.97 23.42 3.33
CA HIS A 600 2.94 24.85 3.63
C HIS A 600 1.52 25.42 3.69
N ASN A 601 1.40 26.56 4.34
CA ASN A 601 0.31 27.52 4.12
C ASN A 601 0.91 28.93 4.02
N ASP A 602 0.07 29.97 4.06
CA ASP A 602 0.51 31.36 3.89
C ASP A 602 1.59 31.81 4.90
N SER A 603 1.65 31.19 6.07
CA SER A 603 2.49 31.62 7.20
C SER A 603 3.42 30.55 7.75
N THR A 604 3.23 29.27 7.40
CA THR A 604 3.96 28.15 8.00
C THR A 604 4.51 27.21 6.93
N LEU A 605 5.75 26.75 7.15
CA LEU A 605 6.40 25.69 6.38
C LEU A 605 6.69 24.53 7.32
N TRP A 606 6.14 23.35 7.02
CA TRP A 606 6.49 22.09 7.66
C TRP A 606 7.57 21.40 6.85
N VAL A 607 8.68 21.05 7.49
CA VAL A 607 9.74 20.20 6.94
C VAL A 607 9.50 18.79 7.46
N CYS A 608 8.97 17.95 6.58
CA CYS A 608 8.49 16.61 6.92
C CYS A 608 9.56 15.54 6.63
N LEU A 609 10.33 15.66 5.56
CA LEU A 609 11.39 14.71 5.23
C LEU A 609 12.74 15.41 5.11
N TYR A 610 13.75 14.86 5.78
CA TYR A 610 15.13 15.33 5.71
C TYR A 610 15.86 14.63 4.59
N MET A 611 15.92 15.28 3.43
CA MET A 611 16.54 14.79 2.20
C MET A 611 17.11 15.95 1.38
N PRO A 612 18.17 15.72 0.58
CA PRO A 612 18.84 16.78 -0.17
C PRO A 612 17.88 17.35 -1.20
N THR A 613 17.42 18.58 -0.98
CA THR A 613 16.40 19.20 -1.82
C THR A 613 16.60 20.70 -1.98
N THR A 614 16.13 21.22 -3.11
CA THR A 614 15.91 22.66 -3.31
C THR A 614 14.43 22.90 -3.54
N LEU A 615 13.82 23.71 -2.67
CA LEU A 615 12.44 24.18 -2.77
C LEU A 615 12.40 25.60 -3.36
N GLN A 616 11.60 25.77 -4.40
CA GLN A 616 11.23 27.07 -4.97
C GLN A 616 9.86 27.49 -4.43
N TRP A 617 9.84 28.29 -3.37
CA TRP A 617 8.60 28.83 -2.82
C TRP A 617 8.21 30.11 -3.55
N ARG A 618 7.62 29.94 -4.75
CA ARG A 618 7.31 31.02 -5.68
C ARG A 618 6.44 32.11 -5.07
N ASP A 619 5.40 31.76 -4.33
CA ASP A 619 4.47 32.72 -3.71
C ASP A 619 5.14 33.68 -2.72
N LYS A 620 6.27 33.27 -2.11
CA LYS A 620 7.09 34.12 -1.25
C LYS A 620 8.34 34.67 -1.92
N GLY A 621 8.64 34.27 -3.16
CA GLY A 621 9.89 34.61 -3.84
C GLY A 621 11.16 34.05 -3.17
N ILE A 622 11.02 32.96 -2.40
CA ILE A 622 12.09 32.36 -1.59
C ILE A 622 12.58 31.06 -2.24
N THR A 623 13.89 30.83 -2.20
CA THR A 623 14.49 29.53 -2.47
C THR A 623 15.10 28.98 -1.18
N LEU A 624 14.65 27.81 -0.77
CA LEU A 624 15.14 27.11 0.42
C LEU A 624 15.89 25.83 0.01
N GLU A 625 17.03 25.58 0.63
CA GLU A 625 17.86 24.40 0.38
C GLU A 625 17.99 23.57 1.67
N GLN A 626 17.82 22.25 1.53
CA GLN A 626 18.26 21.24 2.49
C GLN A 626 19.56 20.61 1.97
N ASP A 627 20.65 20.87 2.68
CA ASP A 627 21.99 20.32 2.41
C ASP A 627 22.27 19.15 3.36
N CYS A 628 22.22 17.93 2.83
CA CYS A 628 22.48 16.69 3.57
C CYS A 628 22.84 15.51 2.66
N THR A 629 23.49 14.49 3.20
CA THR A 629 23.59 13.17 2.56
C THR A 629 22.35 12.35 2.88
N TRP A 630 21.73 11.71 1.87
CA TRP A 630 20.64 10.77 2.11
C TRP A 630 21.16 9.35 2.38
N PRO A 631 20.63 8.62 3.38
CA PRO A 631 19.67 9.06 4.42
C PRO A 631 20.31 10.01 5.46
N ALA A 632 19.57 11.03 5.90
CA ALA A 632 20.13 12.15 6.64
C ALA A 632 20.28 11.88 8.15
N GLN A 633 21.52 11.87 8.65
CA GLN A 633 21.84 12.00 10.09
C GLN A 633 22.10 13.45 10.52
N ARG A 634 22.29 14.33 9.54
CA ARG A 634 22.44 15.77 9.71
C ARG A 634 21.89 16.46 8.47
N SER A 635 21.10 17.51 8.66
CA SER A 635 20.60 18.37 7.58
C SER A 635 20.84 19.82 7.91
N VAL A 636 21.23 20.62 6.91
CA VAL A 636 21.35 22.06 7.07
C VAL A 636 20.38 22.75 6.13
N ILE A 637 19.49 23.56 6.70
CA ILE A 637 18.48 24.33 6.00
C ILE A 637 18.95 25.79 5.90
N ARG A 638 18.92 26.34 4.68
CA ARG A 638 19.28 27.75 4.41
C ARG A 638 18.36 28.34 3.34
N LEU A 639 18.18 29.65 3.37
CA LEU A 639 17.69 30.37 2.20
C LEU A 639 18.86 30.64 1.26
N THR A 640 18.72 30.31 -0.02
CA THR A 640 19.70 30.65 -1.06
C THR A 640 19.27 31.86 -1.88
N LYS A 641 17.99 32.24 -1.79
CA LYS A 641 17.41 33.43 -2.41
C LYS A 641 16.20 33.92 -1.62
N GLY A 642 16.03 35.23 -1.55
CA GLY A 642 14.90 35.89 -0.90
C GLY A 642 15.03 35.96 0.62
N GLU A 643 14.04 36.59 1.25
CA GLU A 643 13.89 36.72 2.70
C GLU A 643 12.40 36.81 3.03
N GLY A 644 12.01 36.54 4.28
CA GLY A 644 10.61 36.69 4.66
C GLY A 644 10.25 36.18 6.05
N ASN A 645 9.06 36.54 6.49
CA ASN A 645 8.47 36.07 7.75
C ASN A 645 7.64 34.81 7.49
N PHE A 646 7.99 33.73 8.18
CA PHE A 646 7.17 32.51 8.25
C PHE A 646 7.62 31.65 9.43
N THR A 647 6.67 30.87 9.96
CA THR A 647 6.92 29.85 10.97
C THR A 647 7.52 28.62 10.30
N LEU A 648 8.58 28.06 10.88
CA LEU A 648 9.16 26.80 10.44
C LEU A 648 8.85 25.70 11.46
N LYS A 649 8.26 24.60 11.00
CA LYS A 649 7.97 23.41 11.80
C LYS A 649 8.83 22.24 11.34
N LEU A 650 9.61 21.68 12.26
CA LEU A 650 10.64 20.68 11.96
C LEU A 650 10.26 19.35 12.62
N ARG A 651 10.06 18.29 11.83
CA ARG A 651 9.68 16.99 12.38
C ARG A 651 10.80 16.43 13.26
N VAL A 652 10.44 15.89 14.42
CA VAL A 652 11.29 15.01 15.24
C VAL A 652 10.83 13.58 14.96
N PRO A 653 11.60 12.77 14.20
CA PRO A 653 11.16 11.43 13.81
C PRO A 653 10.96 10.47 14.99
N TYR A 654 10.06 9.49 14.88
CA TYR A 654 9.82 8.50 15.97
C TYR A 654 11.10 7.78 16.43
N TRP A 655 12.05 7.53 15.53
CA TRP A 655 13.27 6.77 15.79
C TRP A 655 14.36 7.61 16.50
N ALA A 656 14.20 8.94 16.59
CA ALA A 656 15.19 9.86 17.14
C ALA A 656 15.16 9.89 18.69
N THR A 657 15.29 8.72 19.33
CA THR A 657 15.22 8.57 20.79
C THR A 657 16.57 8.70 21.51
N ARG A 658 17.69 8.66 20.76
CA ARG A 658 19.06 8.69 21.29
C ARG A 658 19.88 9.86 20.73
N GLY A 659 19.29 11.05 20.79
CA GLY A 659 19.89 12.28 20.29
C GLY A 659 19.05 12.90 19.18
N PHE A 660 18.80 14.20 19.33
CA PHE A 660 18.22 15.06 18.32
C PHE A 660 18.52 16.50 18.76
N GLU A 661 19.01 17.35 17.85
CA GLU A 661 19.35 18.73 18.16
C GLU A 661 19.02 19.63 16.98
N ILE A 662 18.53 20.83 17.27
CA ILE A 662 18.30 21.88 16.28
C ILE A 662 19.08 23.12 16.71
N LEU A 663 19.96 23.59 15.82
CA LEU A 663 20.78 24.78 16.02
C LEU A 663 20.37 25.86 15.01
N LEU A 664 19.94 27.03 15.50
CA LEU A 664 19.76 28.22 14.67
C LEU A 664 20.97 29.13 14.87
N ASN A 665 21.73 29.36 13.81
CA ASN A 665 22.96 30.18 13.83
C ASN A 665 23.93 29.75 14.96
N GLY A 666 24.05 28.43 15.14
CA GLY A 666 24.91 27.80 16.15
C GLY A 666 24.35 27.76 17.57
N LYS A 667 23.12 28.26 17.80
CA LYS A 667 22.47 28.25 19.13
C LYS A 667 21.36 27.21 19.18
N PRO A 668 21.28 26.38 20.25
CA PRO A 668 20.17 25.45 20.43
C PRO A 668 18.81 26.16 20.44
N VAL A 669 17.86 25.63 19.68
CA VAL A 669 16.47 26.12 19.66
C VAL A 669 15.73 25.72 20.94
N GLN A 670 15.99 24.52 21.46
CA GLN A 670 15.46 24.00 22.72
C GLN A 670 16.34 22.88 23.28
N HIS A 671 16.10 22.44 24.51
CA HIS A 671 16.91 21.40 25.19
C HIS A 671 16.28 20.00 25.19
N HIS A 672 15.00 19.88 24.88
CA HIS A 672 14.28 18.61 24.85
C HIS A 672 13.46 18.51 23.57
N TYR A 673 13.47 17.33 22.96
CA TYR A 673 12.79 17.04 21.71
C TYR A 673 11.99 15.76 21.88
N GLN A 674 10.68 15.84 21.67
CA GLN A 674 9.77 14.70 21.80
C GLN A 674 9.76 13.93 20.46
N PRO A 675 10.11 12.63 20.42
CA PRO A 675 9.97 11.82 19.21
C PRO A 675 8.53 11.77 18.71
N SER A 676 8.37 11.75 17.39
CA SER A 676 7.09 11.89 16.68
C SER A 676 6.35 13.17 17.05
N SER A 677 7.00 14.31 16.88
CA SER A 677 6.38 15.63 17.06
C SER A 677 6.98 16.67 16.09
N TYR A 678 6.58 17.94 16.20
CA TYR A 678 7.19 19.06 15.50
C TYR A 678 7.77 20.09 16.46
N VAL A 679 8.96 20.59 16.13
CA VAL A 679 9.54 21.79 16.78
C VAL A 679 9.14 23.01 15.99
N THR A 680 8.57 24.00 16.66
CA THR A 680 8.10 25.24 16.03
C THR A 680 9.07 26.39 16.27
N ILE A 681 9.54 27.02 15.20
CA ILE A 681 10.28 28.29 15.23
C ILE A 681 9.36 29.36 14.62
N SER A 682 8.78 30.21 15.46
CA SER A 682 7.84 31.26 15.06
C SER A 682 8.44 32.66 15.28
N GLY A 683 7.90 33.66 14.57
CA GLY A 683 8.29 35.07 14.74
C GLY A 683 9.70 35.42 14.23
N HIS A 684 10.36 34.52 13.49
CA HIS A 684 11.68 34.76 12.90
C HIS A 684 11.56 35.35 11.49
N HIS A 685 12.40 36.35 11.19
CA HIS A 685 12.56 36.89 9.84
C HIS A 685 13.73 36.16 9.16
N TRP A 686 13.42 35.25 8.25
CA TRP A 686 14.42 34.40 7.61
C TRP A 686 15.14 35.15 6.50
N THR A 687 16.47 35.12 6.52
CA THR A 687 17.33 35.71 5.49
C THR A 687 18.33 34.68 4.95
N VAL A 688 19.03 35.00 3.87
CA VAL A 688 20.12 34.16 3.33
C VAL A 688 21.32 34.00 4.28
N SER A 689 21.38 34.80 5.35
CA SER A 689 22.42 34.69 6.38
C SER A 689 22.10 33.62 7.44
N ASP A 690 20.83 33.21 7.55
CA ASP A 690 20.41 32.22 8.54
C ASP A 690 20.86 30.82 8.15
N ARG A 691 21.25 30.07 9.18
CA ARG A 691 21.68 28.68 9.04
C ARG A 691 21.06 27.84 10.14
N LEU A 692 20.19 26.92 9.74
CA LEU A 692 19.50 26.01 10.63
C LEU A 692 20.05 24.61 10.48
N GLU A 693 20.61 24.03 11.53
CA GLU A 693 21.14 22.67 11.53
C GLU A 693 20.23 21.74 12.31
N ILE A 694 19.94 20.57 11.74
CA ILE A 694 19.25 19.48 12.39
C ILE A 694 20.26 18.34 12.50
N ILE A 695 20.53 17.87 13.72
CA ILE A 695 21.44 16.77 14.01
C ILE A 695 20.59 15.63 14.58
N MET A 696 20.58 14.49 13.90
CA MET A 696 19.69 13.36 14.16
C MET A 696 20.45 12.03 13.98
N PRO A 697 21.38 11.70 14.89
CA PRO A 697 22.21 10.51 14.76
C PRO A 697 21.35 9.24 14.72
N PHE A 698 21.67 8.34 13.80
CA PHE A 698 20.95 7.07 13.74
C PHE A 698 21.34 6.18 14.91
N SER A 699 20.33 5.49 15.46
CA SER A 699 20.51 4.53 16.52
C SER A 699 19.78 3.22 16.20
N THR A 700 20.32 2.12 16.72
CA THR A 700 19.70 0.80 16.52
C THR A 700 18.51 0.61 17.45
N HIS A 701 17.41 0.11 16.89
CA HIS A 701 16.24 -0.31 17.64
C HIS A 701 15.60 -1.54 16.98
N ILE A 702 14.55 -2.08 17.58
CA ILE A 702 13.82 -3.25 17.08
C ILE A 702 12.40 -2.83 16.73
N GLU A 703 11.99 -3.12 15.50
CA GLU A 703 10.57 -3.11 15.13
C GLU A 703 10.05 -4.54 15.34
N TYR A 704 9.14 -4.72 16.31
CA TYR A 704 8.65 -6.05 16.65
C TYR A 704 7.56 -6.50 15.68
N GLY A 705 7.53 -7.81 15.39
CA GLY A 705 6.39 -8.41 14.72
C GLY A 705 5.15 -8.39 15.63
N ALA A 706 3.97 -8.22 15.03
CA ALA A 706 2.70 -8.13 15.76
C ALA A 706 2.33 -9.40 16.53
N ASP A 707 2.85 -10.56 16.10
CA ASP A 707 2.70 -11.88 16.70
C ASP A 707 4.05 -12.57 16.93
N LYS A 708 4.03 -13.63 17.76
CA LYS A 708 5.19 -14.51 17.97
C LYS A 708 5.29 -15.51 16.83
N LEU A 709 6.52 -15.85 16.45
CA LEU A 709 6.76 -16.99 15.57
C LEU A 709 6.47 -18.29 16.35
N PRO A 710 5.48 -19.10 15.92
CA PRO A 710 5.11 -20.30 16.66
C PRO A 710 6.21 -21.36 16.65
N ALA A 711 6.33 -22.12 17.74
CA ALA A 711 7.34 -23.19 17.88
C ALA A 711 7.34 -24.19 16.72
N LYS A 712 6.14 -24.59 16.25
CA LYS A 712 5.97 -25.52 15.12
C LYS A 712 6.55 -24.98 13.82
N VAL A 713 6.38 -23.68 13.53
CA VAL A 713 6.91 -23.04 12.32
C VAL A 713 8.41 -22.83 12.45
N ALA A 714 8.87 -22.39 13.63
CA ALA A 714 10.29 -22.21 13.91
C ALA A 714 11.09 -23.51 13.77
N SER A 715 10.49 -24.65 14.13
CA SER A 715 11.13 -25.97 14.14
C SER A 715 10.91 -26.80 12.86
N ALA A 716 10.48 -26.16 11.77
CA ALA A 716 10.13 -26.86 10.52
C ALA A 716 11.32 -27.58 9.87
N ASP A 717 12.55 -27.19 10.19
CA ASP A 717 13.81 -27.83 9.75
C ASP A 717 14.19 -29.05 10.62
N GLY A 718 13.36 -29.43 11.58
CA GLY A 718 13.60 -30.52 12.51
C GLY A 718 14.38 -30.13 13.77
N ILE A 719 14.85 -28.88 13.89
CA ILE A 719 15.52 -28.40 15.10
C ILE A 719 14.48 -27.89 16.11
N PRO A 720 14.39 -28.43 17.34
CA PRO A 720 13.43 -27.96 18.32
C PRO A 720 13.70 -26.52 18.77
N LEU A 721 12.82 -25.60 18.37
CA LEU A 721 12.82 -24.19 18.78
C LEU A 721 11.51 -23.85 19.50
N LYS A 722 11.61 -22.93 20.47
CA LYS A 722 10.44 -22.40 21.19
C LYS A 722 9.80 -21.24 20.44
N SER A 723 8.54 -20.95 20.76
CA SER A 723 7.92 -19.67 20.43
C SER A 723 8.80 -18.51 20.85
N ALA A 724 8.89 -17.48 20.00
CA ALA A 724 9.64 -16.28 20.32
C ALA A 724 9.03 -15.07 19.60
N TRP A 725 9.17 -13.90 20.20
CA TRP A 725 9.00 -12.66 19.45
C TRP A 725 9.99 -12.64 18.28
N THR A 726 9.53 -12.09 17.16
CA THR A 726 10.43 -11.74 16.06
C THR A 726 10.51 -10.23 15.94
N GLY A 727 11.58 -9.74 15.31
CA GLY A 727 11.68 -8.34 14.98
C GLY A 727 12.68 -8.08 13.87
N VAL A 728 12.54 -6.90 13.28
CA VAL A 728 13.49 -6.35 12.31
C VAL A 728 14.46 -5.45 13.06
N VAL A 729 15.74 -5.58 12.76
CA VAL A 729 16.76 -4.66 13.27
C VAL A 729 16.64 -3.36 12.47
N MET A 730 16.41 -2.25 13.16
CA MET A 730 16.30 -0.93 12.56
C MET A 730 17.57 -0.11 12.83
N TYR A 731 17.93 0.79 11.91
CA TYR A 731 18.98 1.80 12.11
C TYR A 731 18.50 3.17 11.64
N GLY A 732 18.12 4.03 12.59
CA GLY A 732 17.30 5.20 12.25
C GLY A 732 16.01 4.74 11.54
N PRO A 733 15.61 5.33 10.41
CA PRO A 733 14.40 4.93 9.69
C PRO A 733 14.54 3.62 8.89
N LEU A 734 15.74 3.01 8.85
CA LEU A 734 16.07 1.95 7.90
C LEU A 734 15.86 0.56 8.50
N CYS A 735 15.08 -0.28 7.81
CA CYS A 735 15.06 -1.73 7.99
C CYS A 735 16.40 -2.31 7.55
N MET A 736 17.06 -3.05 8.43
CA MET A 736 18.36 -3.65 8.17
C MET A 736 18.23 -5.16 7.98
N THR A 737 18.79 -5.69 6.89
CA THR A 737 18.74 -7.10 6.52
C THR A 737 20.12 -7.74 6.60
N GLY A 738 20.20 -8.96 7.15
CA GLY A 738 21.37 -9.83 7.04
C GLY A 738 21.22 -10.83 5.89
N THR A 739 22.19 -11.73 5.72
CA THR A 739 22.15 -12.81 4.71
C THR A 739 22.52 -14.16 5.31
N ASN A 740 22.34 -15.22 4.50
CA ASN A 740 22.84 -16.57 4.75
C ASN A 740 22.18 -17.30 5.93
N ALA A 741 21.05 -16.80 6.43
CA ALA A 741 20.21 -17.54 7.36
C ALA A 741 19.08 -18.21 6.57
N THR A 742 19.19 -19.52 6.37
CA THR A 742 18.16 -20.37 5.73
C THR A 742 17.28 -21.09 6.74
N THR A 743 17.63 -21.05 8.03
CA THR A 743 16.81 -21.59 9.12
C THR A 743 16.56 -20.56 10.21
N TRP A 744 15.48 -20.74 10.96
CA TRP A 744 15.14 -19.88 12.10
C TRP A 744 16.16 -19.96 13.25
N LYS A 745 16.92 -21.06 13.35
CA LYS A 745 18.05 -21.17 14.29
C LYS A 745 19.16 -20.18 13.91
N GLN A 746 19.49 -20.08 12.63
CA GLN A 746 20.48 -19.12 12.12
C GLN A 746 19.95 -17.69 12.24
N ALA A 747 18.65 -17.48 12.00
CA ALA A 747 17.97 -16.21 12.20
C ALA A 747 17.53 -15.99 13.67
N THR A 748 18.42 -16.21 14.63
CA THR A 748 18.18 -15.94 16.06
C THR A 748 19.21 -14.95 16.59
N LEU A 749 18.76 -13.90 17.28
CA LEU A 749 19.59 -12.84 17.88
C LEU A 749 19.28 -12.66 19.36
N ASN A 750 20.30 -12.39 20.19
CA ASN A 750 20.06 -11.89 21.53
C ASN A 750 19.75 -10.39 21.49
N ILE A 751 18.75 -9.97 22.27
CA ILE A 751 18.33 -8.56 22.36
C ILE A 751 19.47 -7.68 22.91
N SER A 752 20.32 -8.22 23.79
CA SER A 752 21.51 -7.52 24.33
C SER A 752 22.49 -7.11 23.24
N ASP A 753 22.69 -7.97 22.24
CA ASP A 753 23.67 -7.76 21.17
C ASP A 753 23.17 -6.69 20.19
N ILE A 754 21.85 -6.57 20.05
CA ILE A 754 21.21 -5.51 19.28
C ILE A 754 21.32 -4.17 20.01
N ASN A 755 21.36 -4.16 21.34
CA ASN A 755 21.38 -2.93 22.14
C ASN A 755 22.76 -2.49 22.61
N ALA A 756 23.80 -3.32 22.42
CA ALA A 756 25.17 -3.02 22.85
C ALA A 756 25.74 -1.74 22.19
N LYS A 757 26.46 -0.94 22.99
CA LYS A 757 27.25 0.22 22.51
C LYS A 757 28.49 -0.26 21.76
N GLY A 758 28.96 0.51 20.78
CA GLY A 758 30.22 0.23 20.06
C GLY A 758 30.07 -0.55 18.74
N LYS A 759 28.87 -0.57 18.15
CA LYS A 759 28.68 -1.13 16.80
C LYS A 759 29.44 -0.28 15.79
N THR A 760 30.43 -0.89 15.14
CA THR A 760 31.21 -0.20 14.12
C THR A 760 30.36 -0.02 12.88
N LEU A 761 29.97 1.23 12.61
CA LEU A 761 29.54 1.64 11.29
C LEU A 761 30.76 1.56 10.38
N VAL A 762 30.82 0.54 9.52
CA VAL A 762 31.79 0.53 8.44
C VAL A 762 31.09 1.11 7.23
N LEU A 763 31.42 2.35 6.88
CA LEU A 763 31.14 2.85 5.55
C LEU A 763 32.07 2.08 4.61
N ASN A 764 31.57 1.00 4.02
CA ASN A 764 32.29 0.35 2.93
C ASN A 764 32.34 1.32 1.75
N ASN A 765 33.21 1.05 0.78
CA ASN A 765 33.32 1.80 -0.49
C ASN A 765 32.00 1.88 -1.31
N THR A 766 30.89 1.33 -0.80
CA THR A 766 29.57 1.20 -1.39
C THR A 766 28.56 2.28 -0.97
N LYS A 767 28.96 3.35 -0.26
CA LYS A 767 28.11 4.51 0.13
C LYS A 767 26.87 4.23 1.02
N ALA A 768 26.58 3.00 1.44
CA ALA A 768 25.45 2.66 2.34
C ALA A 768 25.89 2.38 3.80
N PRO A 769 25.08 2.71 4.82
CA PRO A 769 25.39 2.39 6.21
C PRO A 769 25.36 0.87 6.47
N SER A 770 26.30 0.32 7.22
CA SER A 770 26.32 -1.10 7.59
C SER A 770 26.42 -1.30 9.10
N LEU A 771 25.86 -2.40 9.61
CA LEU A 771 25.99 -2.80 11.01
C LEU A 771 26.62 -4.19 11.10
N SER A 772 27.52 -4.38 12.06
CA SER A 772 27.97 -5.72 12.48
C SER A 772 27.33 -6.10 13.80
N ILE A 773 26.62 -7.24 13.85
CA ILE A 773 26.02 -7.80 15.07
C ILE A 773 26.41 -9.28 15.10
N ASN A 774 27.19 -9.68 16.11
CA ASN A 774 27.69 -11.05 16.28
C ASN A 774 28.39 -11.62 15.02
N GLY A 775 29.18 -10.80 14.34
CA GLY A 775 29.88 -11.20 13.10
C GLY A 775 28.99 -11.25 11.86
N MET A 776 27.67 -11.06 11.98
CA MET A 776 26.77 -10.88 10.83
C MET A 776 26.78 -9.43 10.37
N THR A 777 26.81 -9.23 9.05
CA THR A 777 26.74 -7.90 8.44
C THR A 777 25.30 -7.62 7.99
N PHE A 778 24.76 -6.51 8.48
CA PHE A 778 23.44 -6.00 8.12
C PHE A 778 23.59 -4.76 7.24
N LEU A 779 22.74 -4.68 6.21
CA LEU A 779 22.68 -3.56 5.26
C LEU A 779 21.22 -3.07 5.15
N PRO A 780 20.97 -1.84 4.70
CA PRO A 780 19.61 -1.36 4.50
C PRO A 780 18.92 -2.23 3.46
N ASP A 781 17.64 -2.51 3.69
CA ASP A 781 16.90 -3.39 2.81
C ASP A 781 16.84 -2.87 1.36
N TYR A 782 16.68 -1.55 1.15
CA TYR A 782 16.70 -0.96 -0.19
C TYR A 782 18.00 -1.20 -0.98
N TYR A 783 19.08 -1.61 -0.32
CA TYR A 783 20.38 -1.88 -0.92
C TYR A 783 20.53 -3.37 -1.29
N ARG A 784 19.72 -4.27 -0.70
CA ARG A 784 19.91 -5.72 -0.78
C ARG A 784 18.74 -6.40 -1.51
N ASN A 785 19.06 -7.36 -2.39
CA ASN A 785 18.06 -7.98 -3.27
C ASN A 785 17.83 -9.46 -3.00
N GLU A 786 18.90 -10.23 -2.76
CA GLU A 786 18.84 -11.68 -2.67
C GLU A 786 19.18 -12.21 -1.28
N ASN A 787 18.59 -13.35 -0.92
CA ASN A 787 18.89 -14.11 0.30
C ASN A 787 18.84 -13.25 1.59
N SER A 788 17.97 -12.24 1.60
CA SER A 788 17.85 -11.25 2.66
C SER A 788 17.00 -11.78 3.80
N THR A 789 17.57 -11.77 5.00
CA THR A 789 16.85 -12.10 6.24
C THR A 789 16.44 -10.81 6.94
N HIS A 790 15.13 -10.59 7.02
CA HIS A 790 14.52 -9.37 7.56
C HIS A 790 14.15 -9.55 9.04
N TYR A 791 13.43 -10.65 9.33
CA TYR A 791 12.91 -10.96 10.66
C TYR A 791 13.81 -11.95 11.37
N TYR A 792 14.17 -11.65 12.61
CA TYR A 792 14.97 -12.51 13.47
C TYR A 792 14.16 -12.92 14.69
N ARG A 793 14.30 -14.17 15.12
CA ARG A 793 13.84 -14.62 16.44
C ARG A 793 14.67 -13.92 17.50
N LEU A 794 13.98 -13.33 18.48
CA LEU A 794 14.60 -12.57 19.55
C LEU A 794 14.62 -13.40 20.82
N VAL A 795 15.79 -13.51 21.44
CA VAL A 795 15.99 -14.20 22.71
C VAL A 795 16.64 -13.27 23.72
N ASP A 796 16.36 -13.47 25.01
CA ASP A 796 17.03 -12.78 26.11
C ASP A 796 17.89 -13.79 26.87
N SER A 797 19.20 -13.67 26.73
CA SER A 797 20.19 -14.52 27.41
C SER A 797 20.41 -14.14 28.88
N GLY A 798 19.79 -13.05 29.38
CA GLY A 798 20.06 -12.47 30.70
C GLY A 798 18.99 -12.66 31.78
N THR A 799 17.79 -13.16 31.46
CA THR A 799 16.70 -13.32 32.44
C THR A 799 16.23 -14.77 32.55
N THR A 800 16.81 -15.52 33.48
CA THR A 800 16.18 -16.72 34.05
C THR A 800 15.05 -16.33 34.99
N THR A 801 14.03 -15.60 34.51
CA THR A 801 12.76 -15.56 35.24
C THR A 801 12.09 -16.92 35.07
N LYS A 802 12.03 -17.69 36.16
CA LYS A 802 11.15 -18.87 36.27
C LYS A 802 9.72 -18.39 36.01
N LYS A 803 9.27 -18.45 34.76
CA LYS A 803 7.88 -18.17 34.41
C LYS A 803 7.02 -19.34 34.87
N THR A 804 6.05 -19.07 35.73
CA THR A 804 4.89 -19.96 35.86
C THR A 804 4.09 -19.79 34.58
N LYS A 805 4.25 -20.70 33.60
CA LYS A 805 3.44 -20.68 32.37
C LYS A 805 1.99 -20.94 32.75
N VAL A 806 1.21 -19.88 32.93
CA VAL A 806 -0.23 -19.99 33.11
C VAL A 806 -0.83 -20.31 31.75
N VAL A 807 -1.57 -21.42 31.67
CA VAL A 807 -2.31 -21.76 30.46
C VAL A 807 -3.37 -20.68 30.22
N ASP A 808 -3.20 -19.93 29.13
CA ASP A 808 -4.17 -18.94 28.67
C ASP A 808 -4.89 -19.44 27.41
N PHE A 809 -6.21 -19.38 27.44
CA PHE A 809 -7.07 -19.77 26.32
C PHE A 809 -7.65 -18.56 25.57
N THR A 810 -7.36 -17.34 26.01
CA THR A 810 -7.97 -16.12 25.46
C THR A 810 -7.83 -16.05 23.94
N GLU A 811 -6.61 -16.19 23.41
CA GLU A 811 -6.35 -16.17 21.97
C GLU A 811 -7.04 -17.35 21.24
N LEU A 812 -6.92 -18.57 21.76
CA LEU A 812 -7.52 -19.75 21.15
C LEU A 812 -9.06 -19.64 21.07
N LYS A 813 -9.69 -19.03 22.08
CA LYS A 813 -11.13 -18.78 22.08
C LYS A 813 -11.53 -17.74 21.04
N SER A 814 -10.81 -16.62 20.95
CA SER A 814 -11.04 -15.63 19.90
C SER A 814 -10.94 -16.26 18.50
N LEU A 815 -9.90 -17.07 18.25
CA LEU A 815 -9.77 -17.79 16.97
C LEU A 815 -10.91 -18.78 16.73
N LEU A 816 -11.43 -19.43 17.77
CA LEU A 816 -12.60 -20.31 17.67
C LEU A 816 -13.87 -19.54 17.31
N ASP A 817 -14.05 -18.34 17.86
CA ASP A 817 -15.19 -17.47 17.55
C ASP A 817 -15.12 -17.00 16.08
N ILE A 818 -13.94 -16.58 15.61
CA ILE A 818 -13.68 -16.23 14.20
C ILE A 818 -13.93 -17.45 13.28
N ALA A 819 -13.44 -18.63 13.66
CA ALA A 819 -13.69 -19.85 12.89
C ALA A 819 -15.18 -20.21 12.84
N GLY A 820 -15.91 -19.99 13.93
CA GLY A 820 -17.35 -20.19 14.01
C GLY A 820 -18.13 -19.31 13.04
N GLU A 821 -17.80 -18.02 12.95
CA GLU A 821 -18.40 -17.09 11.98
C GLU A 821 -18.22 -17.62 10.55
N ARG A 822 -16.99 -18.00 10.18
CA ARG A 822 -16.70 -18.49 8.82
C ARG A 822 -17.37 -19.82 8.48
N VAL A 823 -17.45 -20.74 9.45
CA VAL A 823 -18.16 -22.02 9.26
C VAL A 823 -19.65 -21.81 9.01
N SER A 824 -20.24 -20.74 9.57
CA SER A 824 -21.65 -20.41 9.33
C SER A 824 -21.94 -19.98 7.87
N GLU A 825 -20.91 -19.54 7.14
CA GLU A 825 -20.97 -19.05 5.77
C GLU A 825 -20.47 -20.09 4.75
N LYS A 826 -20.82 -21.37 4.91
CA LYS A 826 -20.26 -22.49 4.12
C LYS A 826 -20.12 -22.22 2.61
N ASN A 827 -21.13 -21.62 1.98
CA ASN A 827 -21.15 -21.40 0.52
C ASN A 827 -20.22 -20.27 0.04
N ALA A 828 -19.71 -19.45 0.97
CA ALA A 828 -18.78 -18.36 0.65
C ALA A 828 -17.35 -18.86 0.43
N TRP A 829 -17.00 -20.06 0.91
CA TRP A 829 -15.61 -20.53 0.99
C TRP A 829 -15.28 -21.68 0.03
N ALA A 830 -14.03 -21.72 -0.42
CA ALA A 830 -13.49 -22.80 -1.24
C ALA A 830 -13.44 -24.13 -0.44
N PRO A 831 -13.72 -25.28 -1.07
CA PRO A 831 -13.95 -26.53 -0.34
C PRO A 831 -12.77 -27.05 0.49
N HIS A 832 -11.53 -26.97 -0.02
CA HIS A 832 -10.37 -27.51 0.71
C HIS A 832 -10.04 -26.64 1.91
N GLY A 833 -10.10 -25.31 1.75
CA GLY A 833 -9.92 -24.36 2.83
C GLY A 833 -10.97 -24.50 3.92
N TYR A 834 -12.22 -24.78 3.54
CA TYR A 834 -13.30 -25.05 4.47
C TYR A 834 -13.05 -26.35 5.27
N GLU A 835 -12.65 -27.45 4.62
CA GLU A 835 -12.28 -28.70 5.33
C GLU A 835 -11.10 -28.51 6.29
N ARG A 836 -10.03 -27.82 5.84
CA ARG A 836 -8.87 -27.50 6.69
C ARG A 836 -9.29 -26.70 7.93
N LEU A 837 -10.19 -25.73 7.77
CA LEU A 837 -10.73 -24.97 8.90
C LEU A 837 -11.50 -25.86 9.88
N GLN A 838 -12.41 -26.71 9.38
CA GLN A 838 -13.22 -27.58 10.22
C GLN A 838 -12.37 -28.55 11.05
N GLN A 839 -11.33 -29.12 10.44
CA GLN A 839 -10.39 -29.99 11.15
C GLN A 839 -9.64 -29.21 12.25
N ALA A 840 -9.05 -28.07 11.90
CA ALA A 840 -8.30 -27.27 12.87
C ALA A 840 -9.18 -26.74 14.02
N MET A 841 -10.44 -26.40 13.72
CA MET A 841 -11.44 -25.98 14.71
C MET A 841 -11.81 -27.14 15.65
N THR A 842 -11.95 -28.36 15.13
CA THR A 842 -12.21 -29.56 15.94
C THR A 842 -11.06 -29.84 16.90
N ASP A 843 -9.82 -29.75 16.42
CA ASP A 843 -8.61 -29.93 17.23
C ASP A 843 -8.54 -28.86 18.34
N ALA A 844 -8.83 -27.59 18.00
CA ALA A 844 -8.89 -26.47 18.95
C ALA A 844 -9.94 -26.68 20.04
N GLN A 845 -11.16 -27.08 19.66
CA GLN A 845 -12.22 -27.37 20.61
C GLN A 845 -11.87 -28.54 21.54
N SER A 846 -11.17 -29.56 21.02
CA SER A 846 -10.68 -30.69 21.82
C SER A 846 -9.71 -30.21 22.91
N VAL A 847 -8.76 -29.34 22.57
CA VAL A 847 -7.81 -28.75 23.54
C VAL A 847 -8.52 -27.90 24.59
N VAL A 848 -9.49 -27.08 24.20
CA VAL A 848 -10.28 -26.27 25.16
C VAL A 848 -11.08 -27.17 26.11
N LYS A 849 -11.69 -28.26 25.61
CA LYS A 849 -12.48 -29.22 26.40
C LYS A 849 -11.66 -29.95 27.46
N LYS A 850 -10.38 -30.23 27.21
CA LYS A 850 -9.47 -30.83 28.21
C LYS A 850 -9.31 -29.95 29.46
N GLY A 851 -9.48 -28.62 29.31
CA GLY A 851 -9.40 -27.65 30.39
C GLY A 851 -7.96 -27.29 30.79
N LYS A 852 -7.78 -26.11 31.41
CA LYS A 852 -6.47 -25.50 31.70
C LYS A 852 -5.51 -26.37 32.54
N LYS A 853 -6.04 -27.31 33.32
CA LYS A 853 -5.24 -28.19 34.19
C LYS A 853 -4.62 -29.38 33.45
N ASN A 854 -5.16 -29.75 32.28
CA ASN A 854 -4.81 -30.98 31.57
C ASN A 854 -4.13 -30.73 30.21
N VAL A 855 -3.80 -29.47 29.90
CA VAL A 855 -3.12 -29.10 28.66
C VAL A 855 -1.87 -28.30 28.99
N SER A 856 -0.85 -28.46 28.16
CA SER A 856 0.34 -27.61 28.27
C SER A 856 0.13 -26.30 27.51
N ALA A 857 0.76 -25.21 27.93
CA ALA A 857 0.74 -23.95 27.18
C ALA A 857 1.24 -24.13 25.73
N ASN A 858 2.19 -25.06 25.50
CA ASN A 858 2.71 -25.37 24.16
C ASN A 858 1.66 -26.07 23.27
N GLU A 859 0.82 -26.93 23.86
CA GLU A 859 -0.30 -27.56 23.15
C GLU A 859 -1.32 -26.51 22.70
N VAL A 860 -1.70 -25.59 23.60
CA VAL A 860 -2.60 -24.48 23.28
C VAL A 860 -2.05 -23.61 22.15
N GLU A 861 -0.78 -23.21 22.25
CA GLU A 861 -0.11 -22.41 21.23
C GLU A 861 -0.07 -23.12 19.87
N THR A 862 0.25 -24.42 19.85
CA THR A 862 0.36 -25.21 18.62
C THR A 862 -0.97 -25.29 17.88
N VAL A 863 -2.06 -25.51 18.62
CA VAL A 863 -3.39 -25.61 18.03
C VAL A 863 -3.94 -24.24 17.66
N ALA A 864 -3.67 -23.20 18.44
CA ALA A 864 -3.98 -21.81 18.08
C ALA A 864 -3.29 -21.41 16.76
N ALA A 865 -1.99 -21.68 16.62
CA ALA A 865 -1.25 -21.41 15.38
C ALA A 865 -1.80 -22.20 14.17
N SER A 866 -2.22 -23.46 14.39
CA SER A 866 -2.80 -24.29 13.32
C SER A 866 -4.19 -23.79 12.91
N LEU A 867 -5.03 -23.39 13.87
CA LEU A 867 -6.34 -22.77 13.61
C LEU A 867 -6.18 -21.42 12.89
N ASN A 868 -5.27 -20.58 13.36
CA ASN A 868 -5.00 -19.28 12.74
C ASN A 868 -4.47 -19.44 11.31
N LYS A 869 -3.60 -20.42 11.04
CA LYS A 869 -3.17 -20.75 9.67
C LYS A 869 -4.35 -21.18 8.81
N ALA A 870 -5.23 -22.03 9.33
CA ALA A 870 -6.41 -22.48 8.59
C ALA A 870 -7.34 -21.31 8.23
N ILE A 871 -7.62 -20.42 9.20
CA ILE A 871 -8.35 -19.16 8.99
C ILE A 871 -7.66 -18.31 7.91
N ASN A 872 -6.36 -18.01 8.02
CA ASN A 872 -5.69 -17.11 7.09
C ASN A 872 -5.56 -17.64 5.65
N THR A 873 -5.63 -18.96 5.46
CA THR A 873 -5.48 -19.62 4.15
C THR A 873 -6.81 -19.94 3.47
N MET A 874 -7.95 -19.58 4.07
CA MET A 874 -9.24 -19.69 3.40
C MET A 874 -9.34 -18.75 2.20
N ARG A 875 -10.12 -19.18 1.20
CA ARG A 875 -10.36 -18.42 -0.03
C ARG A 875 -11.86 -18.42 -0.37
N PRO A 876 -12.38 -17.37 -1.01
CA PRO A 876 -13.71 -17.36 -1.61
C PRO A 876 -13.98 -18.57 -2.53
N SER A 877 -15.23 -19.03 -2.58
CA SER A 877 -15.63 -20.28 -3.26
C SER A 877 -15.37 -20.34 -4.77
N ASN A 878 -15.22 -19.18 -5.43
CA ASN A 878 -14.89 -19.09 -6.86
C ASN A 878 -13.38 -19.19 -7.15
N LEU A 879 -12.53 -19.03 -6.13
CA LEU A 879 -11.07 -19.11 -6.28
C LEU A 879 -10.60 -20.56 -6.18
N ALA A 880 -9.54 -20.88 -6.92
CA ALA A 880 -8.88 -22.16 -6.80
C ALA A 880 -7.95 -22.19 -5.59
N GLU A 881 -7.63 -23.39 -5.11
CA GLU A 881 -6.68 -23.65 -4.05
C GLU A 881 -5.48 -24.44 -4.57
N MET A 882 -4.41 -24.53 -3.78
CA MET A 882 -3.20 -25.26 -4.18
C MET A 882 -3.50 -26.72 -4.52
N GLU A 883 -4.46 -27.33 -3.82
CA GLU A 883 -4.94 -28.68 -4.08
C GLU A 883 -5.57 -28.84 -5.48
N ASP A 884 -6.18 -27.78 -6.03
CA ASP A 884 -6.77 -27.79 -7.37
C ASP A 884 -5.70 -27.79 -8.48
N LEU A 885 -4.42 -27.48 -8.18
CA LEU A 885 -3.35 -27.40 -9.18
C LEU A 885 -2.85 -28.76 -9.67
N GLN A 886 -3.16 -29.86 -8.98
CA GLN A 886 -2.63 -31.19 -9.31
C GLN A 886 -2.73 -31.56 -10.80
N PRO A 887 -3.87 -31.35 -11.50
CA PRO A 887 -3.98 -31.67 -12.92
C PRO A 887 -3.05 -30.82 -13.79
N LEU A 888 -2.89 -29.54 -13.47
CA LEU A 888 -2.04 -28.62 -14.21
C LEU A 888 -0.56 -28.94 -14.00
N SER A 889 -0.12 -29.12 -12.75
CA SER A 889 1.25 -29.49 -12.41
C SER A 889 1.66 -30.81 -13.10
N ALA A 890 0.75 -31.79 -13.15
CA ALA A 890 1.01 -33.07 -13.82
C ALA A 890 1.21 -32.91 -15.33
N VAL A 891 0.43 -32.04 -16.00
CA VAL A 891 0.56 -31.81 -17.45
C VAL A 891 1.81 -30.96 -17.75
N LEU A 892 2.08 -29.92 -16.95
CA LEU A 892 3.30 -29.10 -17.09
C LEU A 892 4.57 -29.95 -16.97
N ARG A 893 4.61 -30.87 -15.99
CA ARG A 893 5.73 -31.79 -15.82
C ARG A 893 5.95 -32.67 -17.06
N ARG A 894 4.88 -33.10 -17.73
CA ARG A 894 4.97 -33.85 -18.99
C ARG A 894 5.37 -32.99 -20.17
N ALA A 895 4.91 -31.74 -20.23
CA ALA A 895 5.26 -30.79 -21.28
C ALA A 895 6.74 -30.40 -21.25
N GLY A 896 7.38 -30.48 -20.08
CA GLY A 896 8.80 -30.17 -19.91
C GLY A 896 9.08 -28.67 -20.00
N THR A 897 10.37 -28.32 -20.13
CA THR A 897 10.80 -26.94 -20.39
C THR A 897 10.98 -26.75 -21.89
N PRO A 898 10.19 -25.89 -22.56
CA PRO A 898 10.38 -25.61 -23.97
C PRO A 898 11.77 -25.05 -24.23
N ASP A 899 12.40 -25.52 -25.31
CA ASP A 899 13.66 -25.01 -25.84
C ASP A 899 13.42 -24.19 -27.11
N ASP A 900 14.49 -23.72 -27.75
CA ASP A 900 14.38 -22.91 -28.97
C ASP A 900 13.69 -23.66 -30.12
N SER A 901 13.81 -24.99 -30.16
CA SER A 901 13.19 -25.86 -31.18
C SER A 901 11.70 -26.14 -30.95
N SER A 902 11.19 -25.83 -29.76
CA SER A 902 9.80 -26.09 -29.38
C SER A 902 8.82 -25.22 -30.16
N SER A 903 7.64 -25.77 -30.49
CA SER A 903 6.61 -25.03 -31.20
C SER A 903 6.14 -23.81 -30.39
N ARG A 904 5.76 -22.73 -31.08
CA ARG A 904 5.22 -21.53 -30.42
C ARG A 904 4.01 -21.87 -29.55
N ALA A 905 3.12 -22.73 -30.04
CA ALA A 905 1.96 -23.20 -29.29
C ALA A 905 2.34 -23.89 -27.97
N LEU A 906 3.42 -24.69 -27.94
CA LEU A 906 3.91 -25.31 -26.72
C LEU A 906 4.54 -24.29 -25.76
N LYS A 907 5.36 -23.36 -26.28
CA LYS A 907 5.94 -22.26 -25.49
C LYS A 907 4.85 -21.44 -24.82
N ASP A 908 3.83 -21.04 -25.57
CA ASP A 908 2.70 -20.24 -25.08
C ASP A 908 1.87 -21.03 -24.05
N ALA A 909 1.60 -22.32 -24.31
CA ALA A 909 0.84 -23.16 -23.38
C ALA A 909 1.58 -23.39 -22.05
N VAL A 910 2.90 -23.61 -22.08
CA VAL A 910 3.73 -23.75 -20.87
C VAL A 910 3.82 -22.43 -20.12
N ALA A 911 4.03 -21.31 -20.81
CA ALA A 911 4.05 -19.99 -20.19
C ALA A 911 2.71 -19.69 -19.49
N TYR A 912 1.59 -19.93 -20.18
CA TYR A 912 0.25 -19.77 -19.61
C TYR A 912 0.01 -20.70 -18.41
N GLY A 913 0.42 -21.97 -18.49
CA GLY A 913 0.30 -22.90 -17.38
C GLY A 913 1.10 -22.48 -16.14
N LYS A 914 2.34 -22.00 -16.33
CA LYS A 914 3.16 -21.46 -15.23
C LYS A 914 2.54 -20.19 -14.63
N MET A 915 1.98 -19.31 -15.46
CA MET A 915 1.24 -18.14 -14.99
C MET A 915 0.03 -18.54 -14.14
N VAL A 916 -0.78 -19.51 -14.59
CA VAL A 916 -1.93 -19.99 -13.83
C VAL A 916 -1.50 -20.62 -12.50
N MET A 917 -0.41 -21.41 -12.47
CA MET A 917 0.14 -21.91 -11.21
C MET A 917 0.45 -20.77 -10.23
N ARG A 918 1.16 -19.72 -10.70
CA ARG A 918 1.49 -18.55 -9.87
C ARG A 918 0.24 -17.88 -9.32
N TYR A 919 -0.76 -17.64 -10.17
CA TYR A 919 -2.02 -17.00 -9.76
C TYR A 919 -2.78 -17.83 -8.73
N VAL A 920 -2.82 -19.16 -8.89
CA VAL A 920 -3.44 -20.00 -7.86
C VAL A 920 -2.59 -19.99 -6.58
N THR A 921 -1.27 -19.92 -6.67
CA THR A 921 -0.40 -19.81 -5.49
C THR A 921 -0.57 -18.48 -4.74
N ASP A 922 -0.63 -17.35 -5.43
CA ASP A 922 -0.85 -16.04 -4.82
C ASP A 922 -2.31 -15.81 -4.37
N GLY A 923 -3.25 -16.59 -4.90
CA GLY A 923 -4.67 -16.57 -4.50
C GLY A 923 -5.58 -15.80 -5.45
N SER A 924 -5.08 -15.30 -6.58
CA SER A 924 -5.87 -14.65 -7.64
C SER A 924 -6.44 -15.64 -8.69
N GLY A 925 -5.95 -16.87 -8.69
CA GLY A 925 -6.29 -17.90 -9.68
C GLY A 925 -7.66 -18.55 -9.46
N THR A 926 -8.35 -18.86 -10.56
CA THR A 926 -9.66 -19.51 -10.56
C THR A 926 -9.60 -20.93 -11.15
N LYS A 927 -10.63 -21.74 -10.89
CA LYS A 927 -10.69 -23.13 -11.38
C LYS A 927 -10.79 -23.22 -12.90
N ASP A 928 -11.44 -22.26 -13.55
CA ASP A 928 -11.52 -22.19 -15.02
C ASP A 928 -10.16 -21.88 -15.66
N MET A 929 -9.32 -21.07 -15.02
CA MET A 929 -7.95 -20.84 -15.48
C MET A 929 -7.13 -22.14 -15.49
N ILE A 930 -7.25 -22.94 -14.42
CA ILE A 930 -6.60 -24.27 -14.34
C ILE A 930 -7.09 -25.15 -15.49
N ASN A 931 -8.41 -25.26 -15.68
CA ASN A 931 -8.99 -26.08 -16.72
C ASN A 931 -8.55 -25.64 -18.12
N ASN A 932 -8.51 -24.34 -18.39
CA ASN A 932 -8.04 -23.78 -19.64
C ASN A 932 -6.55 -24.03 -19.87
N ALA A 933 -5.70 -23.89 -18.84
CA ALA A 933 -4.28 -24.19 -18.93
C ALA A 933 -4.03 -25.67 -19.24
N VAL A 934 -4.72 -26.56 -18.52
CA VAL A 934 -4.69 -28.01 -18.77
C VAL A 934 -5.10 -28.32 -20.21
N LYS A 935 -6.18 -27.71 -20.71
CA LYS A 935 -6.64 -27.90 -22.09
C LYS A 935 -5.60 -27.44 -23.10
N ARG A 936 -5.09 -26.20 -22.97
CA ARG A 936 -4.05 -25.65 -23.87
C ARG A 936 -2.81 -26.52 -23.91
N LEU A 937 -2.34 -26.97 -22.75
CA LEU A 937 -1.16 -27.82 -22.64
C LEU A 937 -1.38 -29.20 -23.27
N LYS A 938 -2.51 -29.87 -22.97
CA LYS A 938 -2.84 -31.16 -23.59
C LYS A 938 -2.86 -31.07 -25.10
N THR A 939 -3.53 -30.06 -25.65
CA THR A 939 -3.54 -29.81 -27.09
C THR A 939 -2.13 -29.57 -27.65
N ALA A 940 -1.30 -28.79 -26.97
CA ALA A 940 0.05 -28.48 -27.45
C ALA A 940 1.01 -29.69 -27.42
N ILE A 941 0.79 -30.67 -26.53
CA ILE A 941 1.59 -31.91 -26.45
C ILE A 941 0.94 -33.10 -27.21
N GLY A 942 -0.16 -32.87 -27.93
CA GLY A 942 -0.83 -33.89 -28.73
C GLY A 942 -1.65 -34.93 -27.94
N GLN A 943 -2.24 -34.53 -26.80
CA GLN A 943 -3.09 -35.36 -25.93
C GLN A 943 -4.58 -35.03 -26.02
#